data_AF-A0A935TRK2-F1
#
_entry.id   AF-A0A935TRK2-F1
#
_cell.length_a   1.000
_cell.length_b   1.000
_cell.length_c   1.000
_cell.angle_alpha   90.00
_cell.angle_beta   90.00
_cell.angle_gamma   90.00
#
_symmetry.space_group_name_H-M   'P 1'
#
loop_
_entity.id
_entity.type
_entity.pdbx_description
1 polymer ?
#
loop_
_entity_poly.entity_id
_entity_poly.type
_entity_poly.pdbx_seq_one_letter_code
_entity_poly.pdbx_strand_id
1 'polypeptide(L)'
;MNDIITNGTEIKQRIISEIEKANQNIFVAMAWFTDRDIANAIINAKKRNITVDIILSSNAQNETVKQMFKAENISIHAFETGDERGMMHHKFCLIDNRISINGSYNYSYNASNNNVENIQVTDDLNTYRQLFAEFERLKYNIDHQIDVNINSANPMEQVITKAKTVQPIDTADSFTQQLSNLIYTTANINTESYRKQGYDNSKESSGSIDIFKTHYDEIKEQIKMFATDDSLSSKKNIISQNIKSAFESKKAEIDTDKQNEINKINSNNEIDLRQVNSKITDLKQEKSILESGNKSTGEKGLLQINNEIEKNKLERNSLESSFVIKKFWSVGTVFAILGLTVFIYYLSMFFASAMYKVFFEGNVIRNSLEAGINPGLPQLVDANAIVKIFKMQGTLFGIMAGLFFLIPISLSNLKLFGSKKKWVNILSFWVGVLIFDIIVAVMVAMNTDEIKSLLIGKESQLQIWEVVKHGEFWLIFVFGMLPLIITHFIIEYIVNAYQKSQRQLVDAEKNKQIEMLDKALLDLNLNKELLLKEIKEKDESIKQKNDELERLEKELNTQQNNIENLFTELQKNLKAIYDDFMTRITSGKIFTDEILNSVSTAYKTGYIEYLPELYAEKEVANRVRAIEQVVINNR
;
A
#
# COMPACT_ATOMS: atom_id res chain seq x y z
N MET A 1 -30.73 -6.20 6.74
CA MET A 1 -30.19 -6.08 8.10
C MET A 1 -28.68 -5.93 7.98
N ASN A 2 -28.06 -4.93 8.62
CA ASN A 2 -26.62 -4.74 8.58
C ASN A 2 -26.16 -3.92 9.80
N ASP A 3 -26.07 -4.59 10.94
CA ASP A 3 -25.82 -3.95 12.24
C ASP A 3 -24.35 -4.12 12.63
N ILE A 4 -23.72 -3.06 13.13
CA ILE A 4 -22.39 -3.13 13.74
C ILE A 4 -22.56 -2.95 15.25
N ILE A 5 -22.04 -3.90 16.03
CA ILE A 5 -22.14 -3.92 17.48
C ILE A 5 -20.72 -3.94 18.06
N THR A 6 -20.46 -3.11 19.05
CA THR A 6 -19.13 -2.94 19.67
C THR A 6 -19.10 -3.21 21.17
N ASN A 7 -20.26 -3.30 21.83
CA ASN A 7 -20.33 -3.63 23.26
C ASN A 7 -20.29 -5.14 23.47
N GLY A 8 -19.25 -5.67 24.13
CA GLY A 8 -19.05 -7.12 24.28
C GLY A 8 -20.23 -7.91 24.88
N THR A 9 -20.97 -7.33 25.84
CA THR A 9 -22.16 -7.97 26.41
C THR A 9 -23.31 -8.01 25.40
N GLU A 10 -23.52 -6.92 24.66
CA GLU A 10 -24.53 -6.84 23.60
C GLU A 10 -24.20 -7.79 22.44
N ILE A 11 -22.92 -7.88 22.05
CA ILE A 11 -22.41 -8.81 21.05
C ILE A 11 -22.78 -10.26 21.42
N LYS A 12 -22.45 -10.67 22.66
CA LYS A 12 -22.77 -12.02 23.15
C LYS A 12 -24.28 -12.31 23.09
N GLN A 13 -25.11 -11.37 23.57
CA GLN A 13 -26.56 -11.55 23.56
C GLN A 13 -27.13 -11.62 22.14
N ARG A 14 -26.60 -10.81 21.20
CA ARG A 14 -27.00 -10.87 19.80
C ARG A 14 -26.67 -12.22 19.18
N ILE A 15 -25.45 -12.72 19.38
CA ILE A 15 -25.04 -14.04 18.88
C ILE A 15 -25.96 -15.15 19.38
N ILE A 16 -26.22 -15.20 20.70
CA ILE A 16 -27.12 -16.19 21.31
C ILE A 16 -28.52 -16.08 20.70
N SER A 17 -29.06 -14.86 20.58
CA SER A 17 -30.39 -14.65 20.03
C SER A 17 -30.53 -15.12 18.58
N GLU A 18 -29.54 -14.89 17.72
CA GLU A 18 -29.59 -15.37 16.33
C GLU A 18 -29.48 -16.90 16.27
N ILE A 19 -28.62 -17.52 17.09
CA ILE A 19 -28.49 -18.99 17.18
C ILE A 19 -29.79 -19.65 17.69
N GLU A 20 -30.46 -19.03 18.65
CA GLU A 20 -31.74 -19.53 19.18
C GLU A 20 -32.87 -19.44 18.14
N LYS A 21 -32.82 -18.44 17.25
CA LYS A 21 -33.80 -18.25 16.16
C LYS A 21 -33.56 -19.13 14.93
N ALA A 22 -32.40 -19.78 14.82
CA ALA A 22 -32.04 -20.62 13.68
C ALA A 22 -33.04 -21.78 13.46
N ASN A 23 -33.26 -22.17 12.20
CA ASN A 23 -34.23 -23.20 11.79
C ASN A 23 -33.69 -24.27 10.83
N GLN A 24 -32.60 -24.01 10.11
CA GLN A 24 -32.06 -24.88 9.06
C GLN A 24 -30.62 -25.31 9.33
N ASN A 25 -29.71 -24.34 9.45
CA ASN A 25 -28.29 -24.63 9.61
C ASN A 25 -27.54 -23.55 10.39
N ILE A 26 -26.46 -23.97 11.05
CA ILE A 26 -25.50 -23.12 11.73
C ILE A 26 -24.09 -23.61 11.38
N PHE A 27 -23.29 -22.75 10.76
CA PHE A 27 -21.87 -22.98 10.50
C PHE A 27 -21.03 -22.02 11.32
N VAL A 28 -20.03 -22.52 12.06
CA VAL A 28 -19.19 -21.67 12.93
C VAL A 28 -17.72 -21.92 12.65
N ALA A 29 -16.96 -20.88 12.30
CA ALA A 29 -15.50 -20.92 12.28
C ALA A 29 -14.96 -19.98 13.35
N MET A 30 -14.28 -20.55 14.35
CA MET A 30 -13.87 -19.80 15.54
C MET A 30 -12.46 -20.15 16.03
N ALA A 31 -11.61 -19.12 16.15
CA ALA A 31 -10.25 -19.24 16.65
C ALA A 31 -10.22 -19.65 18.14
N TRP A 32 -10.89 -18.88 18.99
CA TRP A 32 -11.06 -19.20 20.40
C TRP A 32 -12.53 -19.27 20.79
N PHE A 33 -12.93 -20.44 21.31
CA PHE A 33 -14.26 -20.74 21.77
C PHE A 33 -14.19 -21.32 23.20
N THR A 34 -14.43 -20.45 24.19
CA THR A 34 -14.46 -20.80 25.62
C THR A 34 -15.74 -20.37 26.34
N ASP A 35 -16.61 -19.60 25.70
CA ASP A 35 -17.87 -19.13 26.29
C ASP A 35 -18.93 -20.24 26.27
N ARG A 36 -19.28 -20.74 27.46
CA ARG A 36 -20.22 -21.86 27.61
C ARG A 36 -21.67 -21.49 27.27
N ASP A 37 -22.05 -20.23 27.38
CA ASP A 37 -23.44 -19.82 27.11
C ASP A 37 -23.71 -19.89 25.60
N ILE A 38 -22.75 -19.44 24.79
CA ILE A 38 -22.82 -19.56 23.33
C ILE A 38 -22.77 -21.04 22.91
N ALA A 39 -21.90 -21.85 23.53
CA ALA A 39 -21.83 -23.28 23.25
C ALA A 39 -23.16 -24.01 23.57
N ASN A 40 -23.78 -23.68 24.71
CA ASN A 40 -25.08 -24.24 25.08
C ASN A 40 -26.19 -23.81 24.11
N ALA A 41 -26.17 -22.58 23.61
CA ALA A 41 -27.13 -22.13 22.59
C ALA A 41 -27.03 -22.97 21.30
N ILE A 42 -25.80 -23.29 20.87
CA ILE A 42 -25.56 -24.16 19.70
C ILE A 42 -26.01 -25.60 19.97
N ILE A 43 -25.73 -26.15 21.15
CA ILE A 43 -26.20 -27.49 21.55
C ILE A 43 -27.73 -27.54 21.55
N ASN A 44 -28.39 -26.50 22.07
CA ASN A 44 -29.83 -26.40 22.03
C ASN A 44 -30.36 -26.33 20.60
N ALA A 45 -29.65 -25.67 19.68
CA ALA A 45 -29.99 -25.69 18.25
C ALA A 45 -29.87 -27.10 17.64
N LYS A 46 -28.78 -27.83 17.95
CA LYS A 46 -28.63 -29.24 17.54
C LYS A 46 -29.78 -30.11 18.05
N LYS A 47 -30.22 -29.91 19.30
CA LYS A 47 -31.38 -30.61 19.90
C LYS A 47 -32.71 -30.30 19.20
N ARG A 48 -32.80 -29.18 18.46
CA ARG A 48 -33.92 -28.85 17.56
C ARG A 48 -33.78 -29.47 16.16
N ASN A 49 -32.84 -30.40 15.94
CA ASN A 49 -32.51 -31.03 14.65
C ASN A 49 -32.00 -30.06 13.57
N ILE A 50 -31.39 -28.95 13.98
CA ILE A 50 -30.71 -28.02 13.07
C ILE A 50 -29.35 -28.62 12.68
N THR A 51 -28.95 -28.46 11.41
CA THR A 51 -27.62 -28.89 10.95
C THR A 51 -26.56 -27.97 11.55
N VAL A 52 -25.61 -28.52 12.29
CA VAL A 52 -24.54 -27.75 12.93
C VAL A 52 -23.19 -28.35 12.59
N ASP A 53 -22.33 -27.54 11.97
CA ASP A 53 -20.94 -27.88 11.65
C ASP A 53 -20.01 -26.78 12.18
N ILE A 54 -18.92 -27.18 12.84
CA ILE A 54 -18.04 -26.25 13.57
C ILE A 54 -16.59 -26.49 13.18
N ILE A 55 -15.86 -25.42 12.87
CA ILE A 55 -14.42 -25.39 12.66
C ILE A 55 -13.76 -24.65 13.82
N LEU A 56 -12.82 -25.30 14.50
CA LEU A 56 -12.07 -24.73 15.63
C LEU A 56 -10.57 -24.76 15.36
N SER A 57 -9.85 -23.75 15.83
CA SER A 57 -8.39 -23.83 15.93
C SER A 57 -8.02 -24.88 16.97
N SER A 58 -7.01 -25.70 16.71
CA SER A 58 -6.48 -26.63 17.71
C SER A 58 -5.63 -25.85 18.70
N ASN A 59 -6.26 -25.46 19.80
CA ASN A 59 -5.59 -24.89 20.96
C ASN A 59 -6.24 -25.43 22.23
N ALA A 60 -5.48 -25.46 23.31
CA ALA A 60 -5.92 -26.06 24.58
C ALA A 60 -7.17 -25.38 25.16
N GLN A 61 -7.38 -24.10 24.85
CA GLN A 61 -8.53 -23.32 25.32
C GLN A 61 -9.85 -23.87 24.76
N ASN A 62 -9.85 -24.38 23.53
CA ASN A 62 -11.05 -24.90 22.87
C ASN A 62 -11.48 -26.30 23.35
N GLU A 63 -10.62 -27.03 24.08
CA GLU A 63 -10.83 -28.46 24.38
C GLU A 63 -12.10 -28.72 25.20
N THR A 64 -12.45 -27.82 26.13
CA THR A 64 -13.69 -27.96 26.93
C THR A 64 -14.94 -27.92 26.04
N VAL A 65 -15.04 -26.91 25.16
CA VAL A 65 -16.20 -26.75 24.27
C VAL A 65 -16.21 -27.86 23.21
N LYS A 66 -15.04 -28.30 22.73
CA LYS A 66 -14.90 -29.45 21.84
C LYS A 66 -15.49 -30.73 22.45
N GLN A 67 -15.24 -30.99 23.73
CA GLN A 67 -15.84 -32.12 24.45
C GLN A 67 -17.35 -31.97 24.62
N MET A 68 -17.85 -30.77 24.93
CA MET A 68 -19.29 -30.49 25.02
C MET A 68 -20.01 -30.79 23.69
N PHE A 69 -19.45 -30.35 22.57
CA PHE A 69 -20.02 -30.60 21.23
C PHE A 69 -19.93 -32.07 20.80
N LYS A 70 -18.82 -32.76 21.10
CA LYS A 70 -18.69 -34.21 20.84
C LYS A 70 -19.72 -35.03 21.60
N ALA A 71 -20.04 -34.66 22.85
CA ALA A 71 -21.05 -35.36 23.65
C ALA A 71 -22.46 -35.31 23.03
N GLU A 72 -22.72 -34.33 22.16
CA GLU A 72 -24.03 -34.10 21.52
C GLU A 72 -24.00 -34.41 20.00
N ASN A 73 -22.99 -35.16 19.53
CA ASN A 73 -22.80 -35.54 18.11
C ASN A 73 -22.84 -34.36 17.12
N ILE A 74 -22.22 -33.24 17.49
CA ILE A 74 -22.00 -32.10 16.58
C ILE A 74 -20.69 -32.33 15.83
N SER A 75 -20.68 -32.11 14.51
CA SER A 75 -19.46 -32.25 13.69
C SER A 75 -18.47 -31.15 14.07
N ILE A 76 -17.23 -31.54 14.35
CA ILE A 76 -16.16 -30.60 14.68
C ILE A 76 -14.93 -30.93 13.83
N HIS A 77 -14.48 -29.94 13.07
CA HIS A 77 -13.24 -29.98 12.31
C HIS A 77 -12.20 -29.15 13.06
N ALA A 78 -11.12 -29.77 13.51
CA ALA A 78 -10.08 -29.11 14.29
C ALA A 78 -8.83 -28.87 13.43
N PHE A 79 -8.34 -27.64 13.45
CA PHE A 79 -7.12 -27.25 12.74
C PHE A 79 -5.88 -27.54 13.62
N GLU A 80 -5.27 -28.73 13.48
CA GLU A 80 -4.27 -29.29 14.43
C GLU A 80 -3.08 -28.39 14.77
N THR A 81 -2.63 -28.45 16.03
CA THR A 81 -1.54 -27.62 16.58
C THR A 81 -0.19 -28.15 16.14
N GLY A 82 0.68 -27.27 15.63
CA GLY A 82 2.05 -27.62 15.24
C GLY A 82 2.26 -27.79 13.75
N ASP A 83 1.30 -27.41 12.91
CA ASP A 83 1.61 -27.26 11.51
C ASP A 83 2.32 -25.94 11.20
N GLU A 84 3.22 -26.03 10.23
CA GLU A 84 4.07 -24.94 9.77
C GLU A 84 3.29 -23.88 8.97
N ARG A 85 1.95 -24.01 8.86
CA ARG A 85 1.07 -23.26 7.97
C ARG A 85 0.46 -22.02 8.62
N GLY A 86 0.41 -21.94 9.95
CA GLY A 86 -0.17 -20.83 10.71
C GLY A 86 -1.39 -21.22 11.55
N MET A 87 -2.20 -20.24 11.98
CA MET A 87 -3.36 -20.47 12.86
C MET A 87 -4.67 -20.10 12.16
N MET A 88 -5.67 -20.99 12.19
CA MET A 88 -7.05 -20.66 11.80
C MET A 88 -7.61 -19.58 12.76
N HIS A 89 -7.60 -18.32 12.30
CA HIS A 89 -7.95 -17.16 13.13
C HIS A 89 -9.29 -16.53 12.75
N HIS A 90 -10.14 -17.23 11.99
CA HIS A 90 -11.48 -16.77 11.64
C HIS A 90 -12.42 -16.74 12.86
N LYS A 91 -13.39 -15.82 12.79
CA LYS A 91 -14.39 -15.55 13.84
C LYS A 91 -15.70 -15.17 13.18
N PHE A 92 -16.38 -16.17 12.64
CA PHE A 92 -17.68 -15.97 12.01
C PHE A 92 -18.65 -17.11 12.29
N CYS A 93 -19.94 -16.79 12.19
CA CYS A 93 -21.05 -17.71 12.29
C CYS A 93 -22.06 -17.39 11.18
N LEU A 94 -22.51 -18.44 10.49
CA LEU A 94 -23.47 -18.38 9.39
C LEU A 94 -24.71 -19.15 9.80
N ILE A 95 -25.89 -18.57 9.57
CA ILE A 95 -27.16 -19.13 10.01
C ILE A 95 -28.18 -19.11 8.87
N ASP A 96 -28.87 -20.23 8.68
CA ASP A 96 -30.03 -20.41 7.80
C ASP A 96 -29.85 -19.94 6.35
N ASN A 97 -28.65 -20.11 5.78
CA ASN A 97 -28.36 -19.66 4.41
C ASN A 97 -28.57 -18.16 4.16
N ARG A 98 -28.59 -17.36 5.23
CA ARG A 98 -29.05 -15.97 5.18
C ARG A 98 -28.25 -15.03 6.07
N ILE A 99 -28.07 -15.37 7.34
CA ILE A 99 -27.46 -14.46 8.32
C ILE A 99 -25.97 -14.75 8.44
N SER A 100 -25.16 -13.70 8.39
CA SER A 100 -23.73 -13.73 8.62
C SER A 100 -23.38 -12.87 9.82
N ILE A 101 -22.69 -13.46 10.80
CA ILE A 101 -22.10 -12.76 11.95
C ILE A 101 -20.59 -12.90 11.81
N ASN A 102 -19.86 -11.80 11.63
CA ASN A 102 -18.40 -11.83 11.51
C ASN A 102 -17.76 -10.63 12.19
N GLY A 103 -16.51 -10.75 12.64
CA GLY A 103 -15.79 -9.62 13.22
C GLY A 103 -14.52 -10.02 13.96
N SER A 104 -14.12 -9.18 14.93
CA SER A 104 -12.94 -9.44 15.77
C SER A 104 -13.25 -10.33 16.98
N TYR A 105 -14.54 -10.45 17.35
CA TYR A 105 -15.00 -11.09 18.57
C TYR A 105 -14.82 -12.62 18.57
N ASN A 106 -13.98 -13.12 19.48
CA ASN A 106 -13.89 -14.55 19.79
C ASN A 106 -15.05 -15.00 20.67
N TYR A 107 -15.53 -16.24 20.54
CA TYR A 107 -16.56 -16.79 21.45
C TYR A 107 -15.94 -17.20 22.79
N SER A 108 -15.34 -16.23 23.48
CA SER A 108 -14.56 -16.42 24.70
C SER A 108 -15.02 -15.49 25.81
N TYR A 109 -14.84 -15.93 27.05
CA TYR A 109 -15.20 -15.11 28.22
C TYR A 109 -14.45 -13.77 28.26
N ASN A 110 -13.19 -13.75 27.80
CA ASN A 110 -12.39 -12.52 27.75
C ASN A 110 -12.89 -11.53 26.69
N ALA A 111 -13.36 -12.00 25.54
CA ALA A 111 -13.94 -11.14 24.51
C ALA A 111 -15.21 -10.41 25.01
N SER A 112 -16.02 -11.08 25.85
CA SER A 112 -17.25 -10.48 26.39
C SER A 112 -17.02 -9.38 27.43
N ASN A 113 -15.94 -9.48 28.22
CA ASN A 113 -15.77 -8.70 29.46
C ASN A 113 -14.55 -7.78 29.48
N ASN A 114 -13.49 -8.13 28.74
CA ASN A 114 -12.17 -7.51 28.92
C ASN A 114 -11.60 -6.90 27.64
N ASN A 115 -12.06 -7.32 26.45
CA ASN A 115 -11.57 -6.80 25.17
C ASN A 115 -12.51 -5.77 24.55
N VAL A 116 -11.95 -4.88 23.73
CA VAL A 116 -12.72 -4.03 22.81
C VAL A 116 -12.81 -4.78 21.48
N GLU A 117 -14.02 -5.16 21.10
CA GLU A 117 -14.30 -6.04 19.97
C GLU A 117 -15.45 -5.48 19.14
N ASN A 118 -15.60 -5.93 17.90
CA ASN A 118 -16.79 -5.65 17.11
C ASN A 118 -17.28 -6.90 16.38
N ILE A 119 -18.58 -6.92 16.11
CA ILE A 119 -19.19 -7.81 15.10
C ILE A 119 -20.04 -7.01 14.13
N GLN A 120 -20.16 -7.52 12.92
CA GLN A 120 -21.15 -7.16 11.94
C GLN A 120 -22.16 -8.31 11.82
N VAL A 121 -23.45 -7.99 11.95
CA VAL A 121 -24.55 -8.92 11.72
C VAL A 121 -25.29 -8.47 10.47
N THR A 122 -25.23 -9.28 9.42
CA THR A 122 -25.80 -8.93 8.11
C THR A 122 -26.65 -10.07 7.54
N ASP A 123 -27.69 -9.72 6.78
CA ASP A 123 -28.44 -10.65 5.94
C ASP A 123 -28.09 -10.53 4.45
N ASP A 124 -26.97 -9.86 4.15
CA ASP A 124 -26.43 -9.76 2.79
C ASP A 124 -26.00 -11.14 2.27
N LEU A 125 -26.69 -11.60 1.22
CA LEU A 125 -26.48 -12.91 0.63
C LEU A 125 -25.07 -13.08 0.04
N ASN A 126 -24.47 -11.99 -0.45
CA ASN A 126 -23.12 -12.04 -1.01
C ASN A 126 -22.08 -12.32 0.10
N THR A 127 -22.16 -11.59 1.22
CA THR A 127 -21.32 -11.82 2.40
C THR A 127 -21.48 -13.26 2.91
N TYR A 128 -22.71 -13.76 2.97
CA TYR A 128 -22.97 -15.15 3.36
C TYR A 128 -22.27 -16.14 2.43
N ARG A 129 -22.43 -15.99 1.12
CA ARG A 129 -21.85 -16.90 0.12
C ARG A 129 -20.32 -16.93 0.18
N GLN A 130 -19.69 -15.77 0.35
CA GLN A 130 -18.23 -15.68 0.45
C GLN A 130 -17.70 -16.36 1.70
N LEU A 131 -18.31 -16.08 2.86
CA LEU A 131 -17.93 -16.72 4.12
C LEU A 131 -18.23 -18.23 4.12
N PHE A 132 -19.32 -18.65 3.48
CA PHE A 132 -19.65 -20.07 3.33
C PHE A 132 -18.67 -20.80 2.41
N ALA A 133 -18.27 -20.20 1.29
CA ALA A 133 -17.23 -20.74 0.42
C ALA A 133 -15.89 -20.90 1.18
N GLU A 134 -15.53 -19.92 2.00
CA GLU A 134 -14.34 -20.01 2.86
C GLU A 134 -14.48 -21.10 3.92
N PHE A 135 -15.66 -21.24 4.55
CA PHE A 135 -15.95 -22.32 5.49
C PHE A 135 -15.74 -23.69 4.84
N GLU A 136 -16.30 -23.91 3.65
CA GLU A 136 -16.15 -25.17 2.90
C GLU A 136 -14.69 -25.41 2.49
N ARG A 137 -13.96 -24.36 2.08
CA ARG A 137 -12.53 -24.46 1.77
C ARG A 137 -11.71 -24.89 2.99
N LEU A 138 -11.97 -24.28 4.16
CA LEU A 138 -11.30 -24.63 5.42
C LEU A 138 -11.62 -26.07 5.84
N LYS A 139 -12.89 -26.47 5.79
CA LYS A 139 -13.34 -27.83 6.09
C LYS A 139 -12.67 -28.84 5.18
N TYR A 140 -12.66 -28.58 3.87
CA TYR A 140 -12.00 -29.41 2.88
C TYR A 140 -10.50 -29.57 3.19
N ASN A 141 -9.80 -28.47 3.46
CA ASN A 141 -8.38 -28.51 3.78
C ASN A 141 -8.09 -29.29 5.07
N ILE A 142 -8.94 -29.17 6.10
CA ILE A 142 -8.79 -29.93 7.35
C ILE A 142 -9.01 -31.42 7.10
N ASP A 143 -10.09 -31.77 6.40
CA ASP A 143 -10.45 -33.16 6.12
C ASP A 143 -9.42 -33.88 5.23
N HIS A 144 -8.63 -33.12 4.45
CA HIS A 144 -7.60 -33.63 3.53
C HIS A 144 -6.16 -33.27 3.93
N GLN A 145 -5.94 -32.68 5.12
CA GLN A 145 -4.62 -32.31 5.64
C GLN A 145 -3.79 -31.36 4.73
N ILE A 146 -4.42 -30.39 4.07
CA ILE A 146 -3.79 -29.45 3.13
C ILE A 146 -3.24 -28.19 3.83
N ASP A 147 -2.07 -27.72 3.39
CA ASP A 147 -1.38 -26.57 3.99
C ASP A 147 -2.03 -25.19 3.69
N VAL A 148 -2.06 -24.27 4.67
CA VAL A 148 -2.74 -22.94 4.60
C VAL A 148 -2.03 -21.94 3.69
N ASN A 149 -0.72 -22.12 3.46
CA ASN A 149 0.16 -21.17 2.75
C ASN A 149 0.75 -21.73 1.45
N ILE A 150 0.06 -22.63 0.77
CA ILE A 150 0.36 -22.88 -0.64
C ILE A 150 -0.36 -21.80 -1.44
N ASN A 151 0.40 -20.85 -1.99
CA ASN A 151 0.04 -20.10 -3.20
C ASN A 151 -0.02 -21.07 -4.41
N SER A 152 -0.71 -22.20 -4.26
CA SER A 152 -1.24 -22.94 -5.37
C SER A 152 -2.52 -22.19 -5.73
N ALA A 153 -2.61 -21.79 -6.99
CA ALA A 153 -3.90 -21.60 -7.63
C ALA A 153 -4.85 -22.68 -7.08
N ASN A 154 -5.89 -22.23 -6.38
CA ASN A 154 -7.00 -23.00 -5.84
C ASN A 154 -6.72 -24.51 -5.65
N PRO A 155 -6.53 -25.00 -4.41
CA PRO A 155 -6.73 -26.43 -4.12
C PRO A 155 -8.14 -26.88 -4.52
N MET A 156 -9.12 -25.96 -4.51
CA MET A 156 -10.43 -26.18 -5.13
C MET A 156 -10.36 -26.35 -6.66
N GLU A 157 -9.37 -25.86 -7.40
CA GLU A 157 -9.21 -26.13 -8.83
C GLU A 157 -8.66 -27.54 -9.03
N GLN A 158 -7.74 -28.02 -8.20
CA GLN A 158 -7.25 -29.42 -8.30
C GLN A 158 -8.25 -30.46 -7.79
N VAL A 159 -9.19 -30.03 -6.95
CA VAL A 159 -10.27 -30.88 -6.42
C VAL A 159 -11.52 -30.74 -7.28
N ILE A 160 -11.78 -29.62 -7.92
CA ILE A 160 -12.83 -29.51 -8.95
C ILE A 160 -12.35 -30.19 -10.25
N THR A 161 -11.05 -30.20 -10.56
CA THR A 161 -10.51 -30.97 -11.71
C THR A 161 -10.29 -32.47 -11.44
N LYS A 162 -10.40 -32.96 -10.19
CA LYS A 162 -10.41 -34.41 -9.89
C LYS A 162 -11.66 -34.95 -9.18
N ALA A 163 -12.54 -34.10 -8.68
CA ALA A 163 -13.82 -34.43 -8.06
C ALA A 163 -14.97 -33.63 -8.69
N LYS A 164 -14.92 -33.49 -10.01
CA LYS A 164 -16.08 -33.64 -10.89
C LYS A 164 -15.52 -33.98 -12.27
N THR A 165 -15.03 -35.21 -12.39
CA THR A 165 -15.48 -35.94 -13.56
C THR A 165 -17.00 -35.96 -13.46
N VAL A 166 -17.67 -34.97 -14.09
CA VAL A 166 -18.91 -35.31 -14.78
C VAL A 166 -18.45 -36.38 -15.74
N GLN A 167 -18.51 -37.63 -15.28
CA GLN A 167 -18.27 -38.75 -16.14
C GLN A 167 -19.30 -38.57 -17.26
N PRO A 168 -18.87 -38.39 -18.52
CA PRO A 168 -19.78 -38.48 -19.65
C PRO A 168 -20.10 -39.96 -19.92
N ILE A 169 -20.19 -40.77 -18.87
CA ILE A 169 -20.36 -42.23 -18.95
C ILE A 169 -21.85 -42.60 -18.97
N ASP A 170 -22.75 -41.75 -18.45
CA ASP A 170 -24.17 -42.11 -18.41
C ASP A 170 -25.00 -41.54 -19.58
N THR A 171 -24.55 -40.50 -20.29
CA THR A 171 -25.36 -39.91 -21.39
C THR A 171 -25.43 -40.79 -22.63
N ALA A 172 -24.32 -41.44 -22.99
CA ALA A 172 -24.27 -42.30 -24.18
C ALA A 172 -25.04 -43.61 -23.95
N ASP A 173 -24.86 -44.22 -22.78
CA ASP A 173 -25.53 -45.47 -22.41
C ASP A 173 -27.03 -45.24 -22.16
N SER A 174 -27.39 -44.17 -21.44
CA SER A 174 -28.79 -43.76 -21.25
C SER A 174 -29.48 -43.44 -22.59
N PHE A 175 -28.81 -42.71 -23.49
CA PHE A 175 -29.36 -42.42 -24.82
C PHE A 175 -29.51 -43.70 -25.65
N THR A 176 -28.50 -44.57 -25.64
CA THR A 176 -28.56 -45.88 -26.30
C THR A 176 -29.74 -46.71 -25.78
N GLN A 177 -29.94 -46.75 -24.46
CA GLN A 177 -31.04 -47.46 -23.83
C GLN A 177 -32.41 -46.83 -24.17
N GLN A 178 -32.50 -45.50 -24.23
CA GLN A 178 -33.69 -44.78 -24.67
C GLN A 178 -34.05 -45.13 -26.12
N LEU A 179 -33.06 -45.17 -27.02
CA LEU A 179 -33.28 -45.56 -28.41
C LEU A 179 -33.69 -47.04 -28.53
N SER A 180 -33.07 -47.94 -27.78
CA SER A 180 -33.44 -49.36 -27.74
C SER A 180 -34.88 -49.55 -27.25
N ASN A 181 -35.31 -48.83 -26.20
CA ASN A 181 -36.68 -48.87 -25.69
C ASN A 181 -37.71 -48.35 -26.71
N LEU A 182 -37.36 -47.31 -27.49
CA LEU A 182 -38.22 -46.80 -28.56
C LEU A 182 -38.42 -47.83 -29.67
N ILE A 183 -37.34 -48.55 -30.05
CA ILE A 183 -37.42 -49.66 -31.01
C ILE A 183 -38.33 -50.76 -30.48
N TYR A 184 -38.10 -51.20 -29.23
CA TYR A 184 -38.89 -52.24 -28.58
C TYR A 184 -40.39 -51.91 -28.56
N THR A 185 -40.75 -50.73 -28.08
CA THR A 185 -42.14 -50.30 -27.93
C THR A 185 -42.85 -50.20 -29.28
N THR A 186 -42.13 -49.73 -30.31
CA THR A 186 -42.71 -49.56 -31.65
C THR A 186 -42.82 -50.87 -32.44
N ALA A 187 -42.00 -51.87 -32.12
CA ALA A 187 -42.08 -53.19 -32.73
C ALA A 187 -43.40 -53.92 -32.41
N ASN A 188 -44.03 -53.62 -31.26
CA ASN A 188 -45.30 -54.16 -30.77
C ASN A 188 -45.31 -55.71 -30.77
N ILE A 189 -44.27 -56.31 -30.19
CA ILE A 189 -44.08 -57.76 -30.12
C ILE A 189 -44.92 -58.32 -28.96
N ASN A 190 -45.77 -59.32 -29.24
CA ASN A 190 -46.53 -60.02 -28.19
C ASN A 190 -45.65 -61.07 -27.49
N THR A 191 -44.78 -60.63 -26.59
CA THR A 191 -43.88 -61.50 -25.81
C THR A 191 -44.65 -62.50 -24.94
N GLU A 192 -45.84 -62.14 -24.46
CA GLU A 192 -46.68 -63.01 -23.65
C GLU A 192 -47.15 -64.25 -24.41
N SER A 193 -47.47 -64.10 -25.70
CA SER A 193 -47.80 -65.23 -26.58
C SER A 193 -46.65 -66.21 -26.70
N TYR A 194 -45.41 -65.73 -26.84
CA TYR A 194 -44.23 -66.59 -26.97
C TYR A 194 -43.82 -67.23 -25.65
N ARG A 195 -43.98 -66.53 -24.53
CA ARG A 195 -43.80 -67.12 -23.19
C ARG A 195 -44.80 -68.24 -22.96
N LYS A 196 -46.08 -68.03 -23.27
CA LYS A 196 -47.11 -69.07 -23.20
C LYS A 196 -46.79 -70.25 -24.12
N GLN A 197 -46.37 -69.99 -25.35
CA GLN A 197 -45.92 -71.02 -26.28
C GLN A 197 -44.73 -71.82 -25.73
N GLY A 198 -43.77 -71.17 -25.07
CA GLY A 198 -42.66 -71.85 -24.39
C GLY A 198 -43.14 -72.79 -23.29
N TYR A 199 -44.07 -72.32 -22.46
CA TYR A 199 -44.68 -73.10 -21.38
C TYR A 199 -45.45 -74.32 -21.92
N ASP A 200 -46.31 -74.11 -22.91
CA ASP A 200 -47.10 -75.18 -23.55
C ASP A 200 -46.20 -76.21 -24.26
N ASN A 201 -45.17 -75.76 -24.98
CA ASN A 201 -44.20 -76.65 -25.63
C ASN A 201 -43.38 -77.46 -24.62
N SER A 202 -42.98 -76.86 -23.50
CA SER A 202 -42.28 -77.58 -22.42
C SER A 202 -43.19 -78.65 -21.80
N LYS A 203 -44.48 -78.35 -21.67
CA LYS A 203 -45.51 -79.28 -21.20
C LYS A 203 -45.75 -80.45 -22.14
N GLU A 204 -45.96 -80.20 -23.42
CA GLU A 204 -46.22 -81.24 -24.42
C GLU A 204 -45.00 -82.14 -24.66
N SER A 205 -43.79 -81.57 -24.59
CA SER A 205 -42.54 -82.27 -24.85
C SER A 205 -41.87 -82.87 -23.62
N SER A 206 -42.49 -82.74 -22.44
CA SER A 206 -41.88 -83.09 -21.15
C SER A 206 -40.49 -82.46 -20.95
N GLY A 207 -40.31 -81.19 -21.36
CA GLY A 207 -39.07 -80.44 -21.21
C GLY A 207 -37.89 -80.96 -22.05
N SER A 208 -38.15 -81.52 -23.24
CA SER A 208 -37.12 -82.03 -24.17
C SER A 208 -36.23 -80.92 -24.76
N ILE A 209 -34.92 -81.02 -24.54
CA ILE A 209 -33.93 -80.04 -25.02
C ILE A 209 -33.87 -80.00 -26.56
N ASP A 210 -34.01 -81.13 -27.24
CA ASP A 210 -34.01 -81.19 -28.70
C ASP A 210 -35.24 -80.48 -29.28
N ILE A 211 -36.40 -80.61 -28.61
CA ILE A 211 -37.63 -79.91 -29.00
C ILE A 211 -37.53 -78.41 -28.72
N PHE A 212 -36.89 -78.02 -27.61
CA PHE A 212 -36.57 -76.61 -27.35
C PHE A 212 -35.73 -76.02 -28.49
N LYS A 213 -34.66 -76.72 -28.89
CA LYS A 213 -33.76 -76.28 -29.97
C LYS A 213 -34.49 -76.11 -31.30
N THR A 214 -35.29 -77.10 -31.71
CA THR A 214 -36.04 -77.03 -32.97
C THR A 214 -36.98 -75.83 -33.01
N HIS A 215 -37.81 -75.64 -31.98
CA HIS A 215 -38.73 -74.51 -31.93
C HIS A 215 -38.01 -73.16 -31.79
N TYR A 216 -36.87 -73.13 -31.11
CA TYR A 216 -36.02 -71.93 -31.03
C TYR A 216 -35.47 -71.54 -32.41
N ASP A 217 -34.99 -72.51 -33.18
CA ASP A 217 -34.50 -72.29 -34.55
C ASP A 217 -35.64 -71.89 -35.51
N GLU A 218 -36.85 -72.46 -35.34
CA GLU A 218 -38.06 -72.07 -36.08
C GLU A 218 -38.48 -70.63 -35.80
N ILE A 219 -38.51 -70.23 -34.51
CA ILE A 219 -38.77 -68.84 -34.10
C ILE A 219 -37.76 -67.90 -34.74
N LYS A 220 -36.48 -68.30 -34.80
CA LYS A 220 -35.40 -67.51 -35.42
C LYS A 220 -35.62 -67.30 -36.91
N GLU A 221 -36.01 -68.34 -37.65
CA GLU A 221 -36.31 -68.23 -39.09
C GLU A 221 -37.59 -67.43 -39.37
N GLN A 222 -38.63 -67.59 -38.54
CA GLN A 222 -39.86 -66.79 -38.64
C GLN A 222 -39.58 -65.29 -38.45
N ILE A 223 -38.72 -64.93 -37.49
CA ILE A 223 -38.34 -63.54 -37.24
C ILE A 223 -37.49 -62.98 -38.40
N LYS A 224 -36.61 -63.79 -39.01
CA LYS A 224 -35.88 -63.40 -40.22
C LYS A 224 -36.81 -63.12 -41.41
N MET A 225 -37.87 -63.91 -41.59
CA MET A 225 -38.88 -63.67 -42.62
C MET A 225 -39.72 -62.42 -42.34
N PHE A 226 -40.02 -62.14 -41.06
CA PHE A 226 -40.71 -60.93 -40.63
C PHE A 226 -39.88 -59.65 -40.95
N ALA A 227 -38.56 -59.77 -41.02
CA ALA A 227 -37.65 -58.68 -41.37
C ALA A 227 -37.71 -58.24 -42.86
N THR A 228 -38.38 -59.03 -43.72
CA THR A 228 -38.49 -58.78 -45.17
C THR A 228 -39.91 -58.46 -45.66
N ASP A 229 -40.89 -58.35 -44.75
CA ASP A 229 -42.29 -58.04 -45.08
C ASP A 229 -42.52 -56.51 -45.31
N ASP A 230 -43.38 -56.15 -46.26
CA ASP A 230 -43.75 -54.76 -46.59
C ASP A 230 -44.42 -54.04 -45.41
N SER A 231 -45.06 -54.78 -44.49
CA SER A 231 -45.61 -54.23 -43.24
C SER A 231 -44.54 -53.58 -42.34
N LEU A 232 -43.29 -54.03 -42.46
CA LEU A 232 -42.13 -53.51 -41.73
C LEU A 232 -41.69 -52.13 -42.21
N SER A 233 -41.95 -51.79 -43.48
CA SER A 233 -41.59 -50.48 -44.06
C SER A 233 -42.30 -49.33 -43.33
N SER A 234 -43.58 -49.51 -43.01
CA SER A 234 -44.37 -48.54 -42.22
C SER A 234 -43.81 -48.34 -40.80
N LYS A 235 -43.41 -49.44 -40.13
CA LYS A 235 -42.81 -49.41 -38.78
C LYS A 235 -41.40 -48.81 -38.79
N LYS A 236 -40.59 -49.07 -39.82
CA LYS A 236 -39.26 -48.45 -40.02
C LYS A 236 -39.34 -46.93 -40.10
N ASN A 237 -40.34 -46.40 -40.81
CA ASN A 237 -40.56 -44.96 -40.92
C ASN A 237 -40.95 -44.33 -39.57
N ILE A 238 -41.87 -44.96 -38.83
CA ILE A 238 -42.29 -44.47 -37.50
C ILE A 238 -41.11 -44.47 -36.52
N ILE A 239 -40.31 -45.54 -36.48
CA ILE A 239 -39.14 -45.64 -35.60
C ILE A 239 -38.08 -44.62 -35.99
N SER A 240 -37.79 -44.47 -37.29
CA SER A 240 -36.85 -43.47 -37.77
C SER A 240 -37.26 -42.06 -37.34
N GLN A 241 -38.55 -41.74 -37.42
CA GLN A 241 -39.08 -40.45 -36.97
C GLN A 241 -39.00 -40.28 -35.44
N ASN A 242 -39.29 -41.33 -34.66
CA ASN A 242 -39.17 -41.32 -33.21
C ASN A 242 -37.71 -41.15 -32.75
N ILE A 243 -36.77 -41.88 -33.35
CA ILE A 243 -35.33 -41.77 -33.06
C ILE A 243 -34.80 -40.40 -33.46
N LYS A 244 -35.19 -39.88 -34.63
CA LYS A 244 -34.85 -38.51 -35.03
C LYS A 244 -35.36 -37.49 -34.01
N SER A 245 -36.60 -37.63 -33.56
CA SER A 245 -37.18 -36.73 -32.55
C SER A 245 -36.44 -36.83 -31.21
N ALA A 246 -36.08 -38.04 -30.77
CA ALA A 246 -35.28 -38.26 -29.57
C ALA A 246 -33.88 -37.65 -29.67
N PHE A 247 -33.22 -37.78 -30.83
CA PHE A 247 -31.92 -37.16 -31.11
C PHE A 247 -32.00 -35.63 -31.06
N GLU A 248 -32.95 -35.01 -31.75
CA GLU A 248 -33.10 -33.54 -31.74
C GLU A 248 -33.43 -33.03 -30.32
N SER A 249 -34.28 -33.77 -29.58
CA SER A 249 -34.57 -33.44 -28.17
C SER A 249 -33.32 -33.52 -27.30
N LYS A 250 -32.52 -34.58 -27.43
CA LYS A 250 -31.31 -34.75 -26.61
C LYS A 250 -30.23 -33.74 -26.98
N LYS A 251 -30.11 -33.40 -28.27
CA LYS A 251 -29.22 -32.35 -28.75
C LYS A 251 -29.59 -30.98 -28.15
N ALA A 252 -30.88 -30.62 -28.15
CA ALA A 252 -31.36 -29.38 -27.55
C ALA A 252 -31.13 -29.31 -26.03
N GLU A 253 -31.27 -30.45 -25.33
CA GLU A 253 -30.93 -30.57 -23.90
C GLU A 253 -29.44 -30.29 -23.67
N ILE A 254 -28.55 -30.92 -24.45
CA ILE A 254 -27.10 -30.70 -24.39
C ILE A 254 -26.73 -29.23 -24.66
N ASP A 255 -27.37 -28.59 -25.66
CA ASP A 255 -27.14 -27.16 -25.94
C ASP A 255 -27.60 -26.27 -24.77
N THR A 256 -28.71 -26.64 -24.12
CA THR A 256 -29.22 -25.93 -22.93
C THR A 256 -28.26 -26.08 -21.75
N ASP A 257 -27.77 -27.29 -21.50
CA ASP A 257 -26.79 -27.57 -20.44
C ASP A 257 -25.47 -26.83 -20.67
N LYS A 258 -25.01 -26.76 -21.94
CA LYS A 258 -23.85 -25.95 -22.32
C LYS A 258 -24.04 -24.49 -21.92
N GLN A 259 -25.19 -23.92 -22.29
CA GLN A 259 -25.48 -22.52 -21.99
C GLN A 259 -25.58 -22.29 -20.48
N ASN A 260 -26.14 -23.22 -19.73
CA ASN A 260 -26.23 -23.15 -18.27
C ASN A 260 -24.86 -23.16 -17.61
N GLU A 261 -23.94 -24.04 -18.04
CA GLU A 261 -22.58 -24.08 -17.50
C GLU A 261 -21.77 -22.83 -17.89
N ILE A 262 -21.90 -22.34 -19.12
CA ILE A 262 -21.28 -21.06 -19.54
C ILE A 262 -21.82 -19.90 -18.68
N ASN A 263 -23.14 -19.81 -18.48
CA ASN A 263 -23.76 -18.76 -17.68
C ASN A 263 -23.30 -18.80 -16.22
N LYS A 264 -23.12 -20.01 -15.67
CA LYS A 264 -22.66 -20.21 -14.29
C LYS A 264 -21.21 -19.76 -14.11
N ILE A 265 -20.32 -20.11 -15.04
CA ILE A 265 -18.93 -19.64 -15.04
C ILE A 265 -18.87 -18.13 -15.21
N ASN A 266 -19.65 -17.56 -16.13
CA ASN A 266 -19.71 -16.12 -16.35
C ASN A 266 -20.18 -15.39 -15.10
N SER A 267 -21.25 -15.86 -14.45
CA SER A 267 -21.80 -15.21 -13.25
C SER A 267 -20.82 -15.19 -12.09
N ASN A 268 -20.03 -16.26 -11.92
CA ASN A 268 -19.02 -16.34 -10.87
C ASN A 268 -17.85 -15.40 -11.16
N ASN A 269 -17.27 -15.48 -12.36
CA ASN A 269 -16.10 -14.67 -12.74
C ASN A 269 -16.43 -13.19 -12.94
N GLU A 270 -17.66 -12.83 -13.31
CA GLU A 270 -18.08 -11.44 -13.48
C GLU A 270 -18.02 -10.66 -12.16
N ILE A 271 -18.29 -11.31 -11.02
CA ILE A 271 -18.16 -10.68 -9.70
C ILE A 271 -16.71 -10.32 -9.43
N ASP A 272 -15.78 -11.25 -9.66
CA ASP A 272 -14.36 -11.06 -9.42
C ASP A 272 -13.78 -9.98 -10.36
N LEU A 273 -14.14 -10.04 -11.65
CA LEU A 273 -13.76 -9.02 -12.64
C LEU A 273 -14.28 -7.63 -12.26
N ARG A 274 -15.52 -7.52 -11.77
CA ARG A 274 -16.09 -6.25 -11.30
C ARG A 274 -15.37 -5.73 -10.06
N GLN A 275 -15.03 -6.60 -9.12
CA GLN A 275 -14.30 -6.21 -7.91
C GLN A 275 -12.91 -5.66 -8.24
N VAL A 276 -12.16 -6.36 -9.10
CA VAL A 276 -10.83 -5.91 -9.52
C VAL A 276 -10.93 -4.58 -10.29
N ASN A 277 -11.88 -4.44 -11.21
CA ASN A 277 -12.12 -3.19 -11.94
C ASN A 277 -12.51 -2.02 -11.03
N SER A 278 -13.36 -2.26 -10.02
CA SER A 278 -13.70 -1.25 -9.02
C SER A 278 -12.44 -0.79 -8.29
N LYS A 279 -11.60 -1.73 -7.86
CA LYS A 279 -10.36 -1.41 -7.14
C LYS A 279 -9.39 -0.60 -8.00
N ILE A 280 -9.27 -0.92 -9.29
CA ILE A 280 -8.46 -0.14 -10.25
C ILE A 280 -9.00 1.28 -10.37
N THR A 281 -10.32 1.44 -10.41
CA THR A 281 -10.98 2.75 -10.49
C THR A 281 -10.72 3.59 -9.24
N ASP A 282 -10.87 2.99 -8.06
CA ASP A 282 -10.59 3.64 -6.78
C ASP A 282 -9.12 4.10 -6.70
N LEU A 283 -8.17 3.23 -7.07
CA LEU A 283 -6.75 3.56 -7.09
C LEU A 283 -6.42 4.70 -8.08
N LYS A 284 -7.06 4.72 -9.25
CA LYS A 284 -6.92 5.81 -10.23
C LYS A 284 -7.47 7.13 -9.70
N GLN A 285 -8.59 7.08 -8.96
CA GLN A 285 -9.17 8.26 -8.33
C GLN A 285 -8.25 8.79 -7.22
N GLU A 286 -7.75 7.92 -6.34
CA GLU A 286 -6.77 8.29 -5.31
C GLU A 286 -5.52 8.93 -5.93
N LYS A 287 -4.96 8.32 -6.98
CA LYS A 287 -3.83 8.89 -7.73
C LYS A 287 -4.16 10.29 -8.29
N SER A 288 -5.34 10.46 -8.88
CA SER A 288 -5.76 11.76 -9.41
C SER A 288 -5.85 12.84 -8.33
N ILE A 289 -6.28 12.47 -7.12
CA ILE A 289 -6.30 13.38 -5.96
C ILE A 289 -4.88 13.79 -5.56
N LEU A 290 -3.90 12.87 -5.55
CA LEU A 290 -2.50 13.20 -5.26
C LEU A 290 -1.89 14.14 -6.31
N GLU A 291 -2.26 13.99 -7.59
CA GLU A 291 -1.78 14.83 -8.69
C GLU A 291 -2.40 16.23 -8.68
N SER A 292 -3.72 16.31 -8.50
CA SER A 292 -4.50 17.56 -8.65
C SER A 292 -4.79 18.30 -7.35
N GLY A 293 -4.76 17.59 -6.22
CA GLY A 293 -5.06 18.10 -4.89
C GLY A 293 -6.49 17.82 -4.46
N ASN A 294 -6.72 17.80 -3.15
CA ASN A 294 -8.02 17.53 -2.56
C ASN A 294 -8.71 18.85 -2.16
N LYS A 295 -9.75 19.23 -2.90
CA LYS A 295 -10.51 20.46 -2.64
C LYS A 295 -11.28 20.44 -1.31
N SER A 296 -11.63 19.26 -0.81
CA SER A 296 -12.43 19.10 0.40
C SER A 296 -11.57 19.18 1.67
N THR A 297 -10.36 18.64 1.65
CA THR A 297 -9.41 18.73 2.77
C THR A 297 -8.50 19.96 2.68
N GLY A 298 -8.39 20.57 1.49
CA GLY A 298 -7.46 21.66 1.22
C GLY A 298 -6.02 21.20 0.98
N GLU A 299 -5.78 19.89 0.91
CA GLU A 299 -4.46 19.33 0.63
C GLU A 299 -4.03 19.64 -0.80
N LYS A 300 -2.80 20.13 -0.93
CA LYS A 300 -2.23 20.51 -2.21
C LYS A 300 -1.72 19.30 -2.97
N GLY A 301 -2.13 19.19 -4.23
CA GLY A 301 -1.61 18.17 -5.14
C GLY A 301 -0.26 18.54 -5.74
N LEU A 302 0.37 17.58 -6.41
CA LEU A 302 1.66 17.74 -7.07
C LEU A 302 1.70 18.94 -8.03
N LEU A 303 0.64 19.16 -8.81
CA LEU A 303 0.56 20.29 -9.75
C LEU A 303 0.57 21.65 -9.02
N GLN A 304 -0.17 21.76 -7.92
CA GLN A 304 -0.26 22.98 -7.13
C GLN A 304 1.07 23.30 -6.44
N ILE A 305 1.73 22.27 -5.89
CA ILE A 305 3.06 22.42 -5.26
C ILE A 305 4.10 22.85 -6.29
N ASN A 306 4.12 22.26 -7.49
CA ASN A 306 5.05 22.68 -8.55
C ASN A 306 4.84 24.16 -8.93
N ASN A 307 3.58 24.61 -9.06
CA ASN A 307 3.29 26.01 -9.35
C ASN A 307 3.78 26.95 -8.23
N GLU A 308 3.64 26.55 -6.97
CA GLU A 308 4.09 27.34 -5.82
C GLU A 308 5.62 27.38 -5.72
N ILE A 309 6.31 26.28 -6.04
CA ILE A 309 7.77 26.24 -6.17
C ILE A 309 8.24 27.24 -7.22
N GLU A 310 7.65 27.23 -8.42
CA GLU A 310 8.03 28.16 -9.48
C GLU A 310 7.73 29.61 -9.12
N LYS A 311 6.58 29.88 -8.49
CA LYS A 311 6.25 31.21 -7.97
C LYS A 311 7.30 31.69 -6.96
N ASN A 312 7.65 30.87 -5.96
CA ASN A 312 8.61 31.23 -4.93
C ASN A 312 10.02 31.43 -5.51
N LYS A 313 10.43 30.63 -6.51
CA LYS A 313 11.69 30.85 -7.23
C LYS A 313 11.72 32.20 -7.95
N LEU A 314 10.63 32.55 -8.65
CA LEU A 314 10.53 33.83 -9.34
C LEU A 314 10.59 35.01 -8.36
N GLU A 315 9.87 34.93 -7.25
CA GLU A 315 9.89 35.95 -6.20
C GLU A 315 11.28 36.10 -5.57
N ARG A 316 11.92 34.97 -5.24
CA ARG A 316 13.30 34.93 -4.74
C ARG A 316 14.26 35.62 -5.73
N ASN A 317 14.22 35.26 -7.00
CA ASN A 317 15.09 35.83 -8.03
C ASN A 317 14.82 37.34 -8.25
N SER A 318 13.55 37.77 -8.15
CA SER A 318 13.18 39.19 -8.19
C SER A 318 13.78 39.95 -7.00
N LEU A 319 13.76 39.36 -5.80
CA LEU A 319 14.39 39.96 -4.62
C LEU A 319 15.90 40.05 -4.79
N GLU A 320 16.55 38.99 -5.26
CA GLU A 320 18.00 38.96 -5.51
C GLU A 320 18.44 40.01 -6.53
N SER A 321 17.70 40.18 -7.63
CA SER A 321 18.02 41.18 -8.66
C SER A 321 17.79 42.62 -8.19
N SER A 322 16.97 42.83 -7.16
CA SER A 322 16.70 44.17 -6.60
C SER A 322 17.81 44.71 -5.68
N PHE A 323 18.83 43.91 -5.35
CA PHE A 323 19.95 44.36 -4.52
C PHE A 323 20.87 45.30 -5.29
N VAL A 324 21.04 46.53 -4.80
CA VAL A 324 22.01 47.49 -5.34
C VAL A 324 23.28 47.45 -4.48
N ILE A 325 24.21 46.57 -4.81
CA ILE A 325 25.49 46.43 -4.10
C ILE A 325 26.53 47.34 -4.77
N LYS A 326 27.17 48.22 -4.00
CA LYS A 326 28.29 49.04 -4.49
C LYS A 326 29.61 48.36 -4.16
N LYS A 327 30.58 48.39 -5.08
CA LYS A 327 31.92 47.83 -4.81
C LYS A 327 32.62 48.61 -3.70
N PHE A 328 33.21 47.90 -2.74
CA PHE A 328 34.02 48.53 -1.68
C PHE A 328 35.23 49.24 -2.26
N TRP A 329 36.01 48.55 -3.10
CA TRP A 329 37.21 49.10 -3.76
C TRP A 329 36.84 50.09 -4.87
N SER A 330 36.54 51.32 -4.48
CA SER A 330 36.40 52.46 -5.36
C SER A 330 37.66 53.33 -5.32
N VAL A 331 37.84 54.18 -6.33
CA VAL A 331 38.92 55.19 -6.32
C VAL A 331 38.85 56.03 -5.05
N GLY A 332 37.66 56.47 -4.64
CA GLY A 332 37.46 57.27 -3.43
C GLY A 332 37.84 56.54 -2.13
N THR A 333 37.51 55.25 -1.99
CA THR A 333 37.89 54.47 -0.80
C THR A 333 39.38 54.18 -0.74
N VAL A 334 40.04 53.96 -1.88
CA VAL A 334 41.49 53.80 -1.93
C VAL A 334 42.18 55.09 -1.44
N PHE A 335 41.75 56.25 -1.96
CA PHE A 335 42.27 57.54 -1.49
C PHE A 335 41.95 57.81 -0.02
N ALA A 336 40.76 57.44 0.46
CA ALA A 336 40.40 57.57 1.87
C ALA A 336 41.29 56.70 2.78
N ILE A 337 41.58 55.46 2.41
CA ILE A 337 42.48 54.56 3.18
C ILE A 337 43.91 55.11 3.20
N LEU A 338 44.41 55.61 2.06
CA LEU A 338 45.72 56.24 1.99
C LEU A 338 45.77 57.51 2.87
N GLY A 339 44.76 58.37 2.78
CA GLY A 339 44.62 59.55 3.63
C GLY A 339 44.57 59.19 5.12
N LEU A 340 43.80 58.16 5.48
CA LEU A 340 43.72 57.67 6.86
C LEU A 340 45.10 57.26 7.39
N THR A 341 45.87 56.53 6.58
CA THR A 341 47.23 56.09 6.94
C THR A 341 48.15 57.27 7.24
N VAL A 342 48.11 58.31 6.40
CA VAL A 342 48.90 59.54 6.58
C VAL A 342 48.50 60.28 7.85
N PHE A 343 47.20 60.46 8.11
CA PHE A 343 46.74 61.16 9.29
C PHE A 343 46.98 60.38 10.59
N ILE A 344 46.86 59.05 10.57
CA ILE A 344 47.23 58.19 11.72
C ILE A 344 48.70 58.36 12.06
N TYR A 345 49.59 58.34 11.06
CA TYR A 345 51.02 58.55 11.25
C TYR A 345 51.30 59.94 11.84
N TYR A 346 50.70 60.98 11.27
CA TYR A 346 50.82 62.35 11.78
C TYR A 346 50.37 62.47 13.24
N LEU A 347 49.17 61.98 13.56
CA LEU A 347 48.57 62.09 14.89
C LEU A 347 49.39 61.31 15.93
N SER A 348 49.89 60.12 15.58
CA SER A 348 50.78 59.36 16.44
C SER A 348 52.03 60.17 16.82
N MET A 349 52.69 60.78 15.84
CA MET A 349 53.90 61.60 16.06
C MET A 349 53.57 62.87 16.85
N PHE A 350 52.49 63.56 16.51
CA PHE A 350 52.06 64.79 17.17
C PHE A 350 51.72 64.57 18.65
N PHE A 351 50.88 63.59 18.95
CA PHE A 351 50.47 63.30 20.33
C PHE A 351 51.60 62.71 21.17
N ALA A 352 52.50 61.92 20.57
CA ALA A 352 53.70 61.48 21.26
C ALA A 352 54.67 62.63 21.56
N SER A 353 54.77 63.63 20.67
CA SER A 353 55.50 64.86 20.96
C SER A 353 54.88 65.64 22.10
N ALA A 354 53.54 65.76 22.13
CA ALA A 354 52.85 66.41 23.23
C ALA A 354 53.12 65.67 24.56
N MET A 355 53.04 64.34 24.56
CA MET A 355 53.40 63.53 25.73
C MET A 355 54.85 63.70 26.16
N TYR A 356 55.80 63.70 25.22
CA TYR A 356 57.21 63.90 25.54
C TYR A 356 57.43 65.20 26.28
N LYS A 357 56.83 66.27 25.76
CA LYS A 357 56.93 67.60 26.33
C LYS A 357 56.30 67.71 27.72
N VAL A 358 55.09 67.18 27.88
CA VAL A 358 54.32 67.30 29.13
C VAL A 358 54.92 66.46 30.27
N PHE A 359 55.46 65.28 29.98
CA PHE A 359 55.86 64.34 31.04
C PHE A 359 57.37 64.19 31.21
N PHE A 360 58.16 64.45 30.16
CA PHE A 360 59.57 64.07 30.16
C PHE A 360 60.52 65.24 29.90
N GLU A 361 60.23 66.13 28.93
CA GLU A 361 61.17 67.15 28.45
C GLU A 361 61.66 68.12 29.54
N GLY A 362 60.78 68.57 30.43
CA GLY A 362 61.16 69.46 31.55
C GLY A 362 62.22 68.85 32.46
N ASN A 363 62.08 67.58 32.83
CA ASN A 363 63.05 66.86 33.65
C ASN A 363 64.38 66.67 32.91
N VAL A 364 64.34 66.41 31.61
CA VAL A 364 65.55 66.26 30.79
C VAL A 364 66.36 67.55 30.73
N ILE A 365 65.67 68.68 30.57
CA ILE A 365 66.29 70.00 30.50
C ILE A 365 66.86 70.38 31.86
N ARG A 366 66.14 70.14 32.96
CA ARG A 366 66.65 70.36 34.33
C ARG A 366 67.93 69.56 34.59
N ASN A 367 67.92 68.26 34.30
CA ASN A 367 69.09 67.40 34.46
C ASN A 367 70.29 67.85 33.60
N SER A 368 70.02 68.39 32.40
CA SER A 368 71.08 68.88 31.49
C SER A 368 71.71 70.17 32.03
N LEU A 369 70.89 71.09 32.55
CA LEU A 369 71.35 72.33 33.18
C LEU A 369 72.17 72.04 34.45
N GLU A 370 71.74 71.08 35.27
CA GLU A 370 72.49 70.61 36.45
C GLU A 370 73.84 69.99 36.09
N ALA A 371 73.93 69.31 34.94
CA ALA A 371 75.17 68.76 34.41
C ALA A 371 76.08 69.80 33.73
N GLY A 372 75.68 71.09 33.69
CA GLY A 372 76.43 72.16 33.02
C GLY A 372 76.41 72.09 31.50
N ILE A 373 75.50 71.31 30.91
CA ILE A 373 75.33 71.18 29.46
C ILE A 373 74.29 72.21 29.02
N ASN A 374 74.57 72.99 27.97
CA ASN A 374 73.59 73.90 27.40
C ASN A 374 72.55 73.12 26.58
N PRO A 375 71.30 72.95 27.06
CA PRO A 375 70.26 72.30 26.27
C PRO A 375 69.86 73.18 25.08
N GLY A 376 69.57 72.58 23.93
CA GLY A 376 69.02 73.30 22.79
C GLY A 376 67.64 73.89 23.08
N LEU A 377 67.22 74.89 22.30
CA LEU A 377 65.88 75.48 22.43
C LEU A 377 64.80 74.40 22.23
N PRO A 378 63.79 74.33 23.11
CA PRO A 378 62.72 73.35 23.00
C PRO A 378 61.92 73.61 21.71
N GLN A 379 61.75 72.57 20.91
CA GLN A 379 60.92 72.63 19.72
C GLN A 379 59.45 72.58 20.13
N LEU A 380 58.56 73.24 19.39
CA LEU A 380 57.13 73.20 19.71
C LEU A 380 56.56 71.77 19.56
N VAL A 381 56.94 71.10 18.47
CA VAL A 381 56.66 69.70 18.18
C VAL A 381 57.96 69.02 17.74
N ASP A 382 58.28 67.87 18.35
CA ASP A 382 59.49 67.09 18.11
C ASP A 382 59.14 65.78 17.40
N ALA A 383 59.55 65.67 16.13
CA ALA A 383 59.33 64.45 15.34
C ALA A 383 60.04 63.22 15.92
N ASN A 384 61.13 63.40 16.69
CA ASN A 384 61.85 62.29 17.30
C ASN A 384 61.34 61.93 18.70
N ALA A 385 60.27 62.57 19.18
CA ALA A 385 59.73 62.38 20.52
C ALA A 385 59.45 60.92 20.86
N ILE A 386 58.81 60.16 19.95
CA ILE A 386 58.55 58.72 20.14
C ILE A 386 59.87 57.98 20.41
N VAL A 387 60.87 58.19 19.56
CA VAL A 387 62.19 57.53 19.67
C VAL A 387 62.90 57.94 20.97
N LYS A 388 62.79 59.21 21.38
CA LYS A 388 63.31 59.69 22.67
C LYS A 388 62.65 58.97 23.84
N ILE A 389 61.32 58.88 23.85
CA ILE A 389 60.58 58.15 24.90
C ILE A 389 61.03 56.68 24.96
N PHE A 390 61.15 56.01 23.81
CA PHE A 390 61.63 54.62 23.74
C PHE A 390 63.03 54.47 24.36
N LYS A 391 63.96 55.38 24.04
CA LYS A 391 65.33 55.32 24.56
C LYS A 391 65.44 55.66 26.04
N MET A 392 64.60 56.58 26.53
CA MET A 392 64.75 57.16 27.87
C MET A 392 63.91 56.45 28.92
N GLN A 393 62.69 56.03 28.58
CA GLN A 393 61.69 55.47 29.50
C GLN A 393 61.40 53.99 29.20
N GLY A 394 61.92 53.47 28.08
CA GLY A 394 61.77 52.08 27.67
C GLY A 394 60.55 51.81 26.79
N THR A 395 60.39 50.55 26.39
CA THR A 395 59.44 50.09 25.37
C THR A 395 57.99 50.39 25.71
N LEU A 396 57.58 50.23 26.98
CA LEU A 396 56.20 50.42 27.41
C LEU A 396 55.72 51.86 27.17
N PHE A 397 56.47 52.85 27.65
CA PHE A 397 56.11 54.27 27.49
C PHE A 397 56.21 54.72 26.03
N GLY A 398 57.14 54.16 25.25
CA GLY A 398 57.23 54.42 23.81
C GLY A 398 55.99 53.95 23.05
N ILE A 399 55.49 52.75 23.36
CA ILE A 399 54.23 52.23 22.78
C ILE A 399 53.04 53.06 23.23
N MET A 400 52.94 53.39 24.52
CA MET A 400 51.84 54.22 25.04
C MET A 400 51.79 55.59 24.36
N ALA A 401 52.95 56.24 24.18
CA ALA A 401 53.03 57.51 23.48
C ALA A 401 52.64 57.40 22.01
N GLY A 402 53.12 56.36 21.33
CA GLY A 402 52.77 56.09 19.93
C GLY A 402 51.28 55.81 19.72
N LEU A 403 50.57 55.28 20.73
CA LEU A 403 49.14 54.94 20.67
C LEU A 403 48.22 55.97 21.34
N PHE A 404 48.75 57.01 21.97
CA PHE A 404 47.96 57.97 22.75
C PHE A 404 46.87 58.65 21.93
N PHE A 405 47.14 58.90 20.65
CA PHE A 405 46.20 59.46 19.69
C PHE A 405 44.95 58.58 19.45
N LEU A 406 44.98 57.29 19.79
CA LEU A 406 43.82 56.42 19.68
C LEU A 406 42.70 56.79 20.65
N ILE A 407 43.02 57.44 21.78
CA ILE A 407 42.02 57.87 22.76
C ILE A 407 41.04 58.88 22.14
N PRO A 408 41.48 60.04 21.60
CA PRO A 408 40.58 61.00 20.97
C PRO A 408 39.90 60.44 19.71
N ILE A 409 40.57 59.59 18.93
CA ILE A 409 39.95 58.91 17.76
C ILE A 409 38.84 57.95 18.19
N SER A 410 39.06 57.14 19.23
CA SER A 410 38.07 56.17 19.69
C SER A 410 36.84 56.86 20.26
N LEU A 411 37.04 57.94 21.01
CA LEU A 411 35.96 58.79 21.52
C LEU A 411 35.16 59.41 20.37
N SER A 412 35.83 59.96 19.36
CA SER A 412 35.14 60.59 18.23
C SER A 412 34.39 59.60 17.35
N ASN A 413 34.78 58.32 17.35
CA ASN A 413 34.19 57.26 16.53
C ASN A 413 33.38 56.22 17.35
N LEU A 414 32.84 56.60 18.51
CA LEU A 414 32.17 55.67 19.43
C LEU A 414 31.00 54.88 18.81
N LYS A 415 30.37 55.43 17.77
CA LYS A 415 29.32 54.75 16.98
C LYS A 415 29.79 53.40 16.41
N LEU A 416 31.08 53.26 16.08
CA LEU A 416 31.66 52.02 15.54
C LEU A 416 31.75 50.90 16.57
N PHE A 417 31.84 51.26 17.86
CA PHE A 417 31.91 50.32 18.98
C PHE A 417 30.52 49.93 19.51
N GLY A 418 29.45 50.16 18.73
CA GLY A 418 28.10 49.67 19.03
C GLY A 418 27.17 50.64 19.74
N SER A 419 27.56 51.92 19.90
CA SER A 419 26.69 52.93 20.50
C SER A 419 25.50 53.29 19.59
N LYS A 420 24.29 52.88 20.00
CA LYS A 420 23.03 53.14 19.29
C LYS A 420 22.43 54.53 19.58
N LYS A 421 22.85 55.21 20.66
CA LYS A 421 22.25 56.48 21.11
C LYS A 421 22.89 57.68 20.40
N LYS A 422 22.10 58.40 19.58
CA LYS A 422 22.55 59.55 18.78
C LYS A 422 23.23 60.65 19.63
N TRP A 423 22.65 60.99 20.78
CA TRP A 423 23.19 62.05 21.65
C TRP A 423 24.55 61.68 22.27
N VAL A 424 24.76 60.40 22.63
CA VAL A 424 26.03 59.90 23.15
C VAL A 424 27.13 60.06 22.10
N ASN A 425 26.82 59.70 20.85
CA ASN A 425 27.79 59.82 19.74
C ASN A 425 28.18 61.27 19.46
N ILE A 426 27.22 62.21 19.50
CA ILE A 426 27.50 63.65 19.33
C ILE A 426 28.36 64.18 20.48
N LEU A 427 28.05 63.80 21.72
CA LEU A 427 28.83 64.21 22.88
C LEU A 427 30.27 63.66 22.80
N SER A 428 30.44 62.37 22.54
CA SER A 428 31.75 61.74 22.44
C SER A 428 32.59 62.28 21.27
N PHE A 429 31.95 62.71 20.18
CA PHE A 429 32.61 63.46 19.10
C PHE A 429 33.29 64.73 19.62
N TRP A 430 32.54 65.62 20.27
CA TRP A 430 33.10 66.87 20.79
C TRP A 430 34.10 66.64 21.92
N VAL A 431 33.88 65.64 22.77
CA VAL A 431 34.84 65.28 23.82
C VAL A 431 36.16 64.81 23.22
N GLY A 432 36.11 63.90 22.24
CA GLY A 432 37.30 63.34 21.61
C GLY A 432 38.06 64.34 20.74
N VAL A 433 37.36 65.21 20.02
CA VAL A 433 37.99 66.16 19.08
C VAL A 433 38.39 67.47 19.74
N LEU A 434 37.52 68.05 20.57
CA LEU A 434 37.67 69.43 21.04
C LEU A 434 38.17 69.47 22.48
N ILE A 435 37.51 68.77 23.41
CA ILE A 435 37.88 68.85 24.84
C ILE A 435 39.24 68.21 25.08
N PHE A 436 39.49 67.03 24.49
CA PHE A 436 40.77 66.35 24.64
C PHE A 436 41.94 67.18 24.09
N ASP A 437 41.75 67.78 22.91
CA ASP A 437 42.79 68.56 22.26
C ASP A 437 43.07 69.89 22.98
N ILE A 438 42.03 70.55 23.54
CA ILE A 438 42.21 71.72 24.42
C ILE A 438 43.06 71.34 25.64
N ILE A 439 42.78 70.22 26.29
CA ILE A 439 43.55 69.78 27.47
C ILE A 439 45.03 69.59 27.09
N VAL A 440 45.29 68.91 25.97
CA VAL A 440 46.65 68.68 25.48
C VAL A 440 47.34 70.00 25.11
N ALA A 441 46.65 70.91 24.42
CA ALA A 441 47.19 72.23 24.06
C ALA A 441 47.53 73.09 25.28
N VAL A 442 46.66 73.09 26.31
CA VAL A 442 46.93 73.78 27.59
C VAL A 442 48.16 73.19 28.26
N MET A 443 48.21 71.86 28.42
CA MET A 443 49.33 71.18 29.07
C MET A 443 50.65 71.43 28.34
N VAL A 444 50.65 71.35 27.01
CA VAL A 444 51.84 71.60 26.18
C VAL A 444 52.31 73.05 26.29
N ALA A 445 51.41 74.02 26.27
CA ALA A 445 51.76 75.43 26.36
C ALA A 445 52.29 75.81 27.75
N MET A 446 51.69 75.31 28.83
CA MET A 446 52.21 75.48 30.19
C MET A 446 53.61 74.90 30.35
N ASN A 447 53.82 73.65 29.90
CA ASN A 447 55.14 73.01 29.97
C ASN A 447 56.16 73.73 29.07
N THR A 448 55.73 74.29 27.94
CA THR A 448 56.62 75.10 27.09
C THR A 448 57.08 76.37 27.81
N ASP A 449 56.19 77.04 28.53
CA ASP A 449 56.54 78.23 29.32
C ASP A 449 57.44 77.88 30.52
N GLU A 450 57.15 76.77 31.21
CA GLU A 450 58.01 76.26 32.29
C GLU A 450 59.41 75.97 31.78
N ILE A 451 59.54 75.26 30.67
CA ILE A 451 60.82 74.96 30.05
C ILE A 451 61.55 76.25 29.64
N LYS A 452 60.87 77.21 29.00
CA LYS A 452 61.48 78.50 28.60
C LYS A 452 61.95 79.30 29.81
N SER A 453 61.17 79.30 30.89
CA SER A 453 61.52 80.01 32.13
C SER A 453 62.73 79.36 32.82
N LEU A 454 62.80 78.03 32.85
CA LEU A 454 63.94 77.27 33.36
C LEU A 454 65.24 77.62 32.62
N LEU A 455 65.21 77.79 31.29
CA LEU A 455 66.38 78.17 30.50
C LEU A 455 66.91 79.57 30.81
N ILE A 456 66.04 80.47 31.32
CA ILE A 456 66.38 81.85 31.69
C ILE A 456 66.66 81.96 33.20
N GLY A 457 66.58 80.84 33.95
CA GLY A 457 66.80 80.79 35.39
C GLY A 457 65.69 81.42 36.23
N LYS A 458 64.44 81.44 35.71
CA LYS A 458 63.25 81.97 36.39
C LYS A 458 62.22 80.88 36.63
N GLU A 459 61.39 81.06 37.65
CA GLU A 459 60.17 80.27 37.81
C GLU A 459 59.08 80.78 36.87
N SER A 460 58.30 79.86 36.28
CA SER A 460 57.15 80.22 35.46
C SER A 460 56.06 80.86 36.33
N GLN A 461 55.47 81.93 35.81
CA GLN A 461 54.34 82.63 36.45
C GLN A 461 53.03 82.46 35.67
N LEU A 462 53.02 81.66 34.60
CA LEU A 462 51.90 81.55 33.68
C LEU A 462 50.72 80.81 34.33
N GLN A 463 49.57 81.47 34.42
CA GLN A 463 48.35 80.85 34.92
C GLN A 463 47.61 80.13 33.77
N ILE A 464 46.88 79.06 34.10
CA ILE A 464 46.18 78.20 33.13
C ILE A 464 45.29 78.99 32.15
N TRP A 465 44.58 80.02 32.63
CA TRP A 465 43.68 80.83 31.82
C TRP A 465 44.40 81.84 30.91
N GLU A 466 45.69 82.10 31.14
CA GLU A 466 46.49 83.02 30.33
C GLU A 466 47.07 82.33 29.09
N VAL A 467 47.14 80.99 29.12
CA VAL A 467 47.65 80.15 28.03
C VAL A 467 46.99 80.45 26.67
N VAL A 468 45.70 80.79 26.66
CA VAL A 468 44.97 81.12 25.41
C VAL A 468 45.43 82.42 24.75
N LYS A 469 46.18 83.27 25.46
CA LYS A 469 46.80 84.49 24.91
C LYS A 469 48.11 84.19 24.17
N HIS A 470 48.65 82.97 24.31
CA HIS A 470 49.90 82.55 23.70
C HIS A 470 49.68 81.87 22.35
N GLY A 471 50.56 82.15 21.39
CA GLY A 471 50.50 81.56 20.05
C GLY A 471 50.72 80.05 20.05
N GLU A 472 51.53 79.54 20.98
CA GLU A 472 51.83 78.11 21.13
C GLU A 472 50.57 77.28 21.41
N PHE A 473 49.64 77.81 22.22
CA PHE A 473 48.36 77.16 22.48
C PHE A 473 47.57 76.98 21.18
N TRP A 474 47.38 78.05 20.41
CA TRP A 474 46.61 78.02 19.17
C TRP A 474 47.27 77.15 18.10
N LEU A 475 48.61 77.11 18.04
CA LEU A 475 49.32 76.22 17.14
C LEU A 475 49.04 74.75 17.48
N ILE A 476 49.20 74.35 18.75
CA ILE A 476 48.95 72.96 19.16
C ILE A 476 47.47 72.60 18.99
N PHE A 477 46.57 73.50 19.39
CA PHE A 477 45.14 73.28 19.27
C PHE A 477 44.68 73.13 17.81
N VAL A 478 45.11 74.02 16.89
CA VAL A 478 44.68 73.92 15.49
C VAL A 478 45.30 72.70 14.80
N PHE A 479 46.59 72.45 15.03
CA PHE A 479 47.30 71.32 14.40
C PHE A 479 46.97 69.96 15.02
N GLY A 480 46.41 69.90 16.24
CA GLY A 480 45.85 68.69 16.83
C GLY A 480 44.41 68.44 16.39
N MET A 481 43.53 69.43 16.57
CA MET A 481 42.09 69.32 16.29
C MET A 481 41.78 69.05 14.82
N LEU A 482 42.39 69.77 13.87
CA LEU A 482 42.01 69.67 12.46
C LEU A 482 42.28 68.26 11.88
N PRO A 483 43.46 67.65 12.09
CA PRO A 483 43.70 66.25 11.74
C PRO A 483 42.73 65.26 12.41
N LEU A 484 42.37 65.46 13.69
CA LEU A 484 41.38 64.61 14.37
C LEU A 484 40.00 64.66 13.70
N ILE A 485 39.54 65.84 13.28
CA ILE A 485 38.28 66.02 12.53
C ILE A 485 38.34 65.29 11.19
N ILE A 486 39.43 65.49 10.44
CA ILE A 486 39.60 64.88 9.12
C ILE A 486 39.62 63.35 9.25
N THR A 487 40.34 62.81 10.23
CA THR A 487 40.39 61.37 10.52
C THR A 487 39.00 60.80 10.84
N HIS A 488 38.16 61.50 11.62
CA HIS A 488 36.79 61.07 11.90
C HIS A 488 35.96 60.90 10.62
N PHE A 489 35.95 61.91 9.74
CA PHE A 489 35.17 61.85 8.49
C PHE A 489 35.70 60.80 7.51
N ILE A 490 37.02 60.60 7.44
CA ILE A 490 37.62 59.55 6.61
C ILE A 490 37.19 58.16 7.11
N ILE A 491 37.24 57.92 8.42
CA ILE A 491 36.79 56.66 9.02
C ILE A 491 35.30 56.43 8.72
N GLU A 492 34.46 57.46 8.92
CA GLU A 492 33.02 57.38 8.62
C GLU A 492 32.77 57.06 7.14
N TYR A 493 33.51 57.67 6.21
CA TYR A 493 33.40 57.39 4.78
C TYR A 493 33.75 55.93 4.45
N ILE A 494 34.87 55.41 4.97
CA ILE A 494 35.31 54.03 4.73
C ILE A 494 34.30 53.03 5.29
N VAL A 495 33.81 53.25 6.51
CA VAL A 495 32.82 52.36 7.15
C VAL A 495 31.51 52.37 6.36
N ASN A 496 31.03 53.54 5.93
CA ASN A 496 29.83 53.64 5.11
C ASN A 496 29.99 52.94 3.75
N ALA A 497 31.17 53.03 3.13
CA ALA A 497 31.46 52.31 1.88
C ALA A 497 31.50 50.78 2.10
N TYR A 498 32.06 50.33 3.23
CA TYR A 498 32.06 48.92 3.62
C TYR A 498 30.63 48.40 3.83
N GLN A 499 29.81 49.10 4.61
CA GLN A 499 28.41 48.72 4.85
C GLN A 499 27.61 48.60 3.55
N LYS A 500 27.77 49.56 2.62
CA LYS A 500 27.11 49.53 1.30
C LYS A 500 27.62 48.45 0.35
N SER A 501 28.75 47.81 0.67
CA SER A 501 29.32 46.71 -0.11
C SER A 501 28.89 45.33 0.36
N GLN A 502 28.40 45.22 1.60
CA GLN A 502 27.98 43.96 2.19
C GLN A 502 26.50 43.70 1.92
N ARG A 503 26.18 42.70 1.09
CA ARG A 503 24.79 42.32 0.75
C ARG A 503 23.90 42.16 1.98
N GLN A 504 24.44 41.58 3.05
CA GLN A 504 23.74 41.33 4.31
C GLN A 504 23.34 42.62 5.05
N LEU A 505 24.10 43.71 4.87
CA LEU A 505 23.92 44.97 5.59
C LEU A 505 23.14 46.02 4.78
N VAL A 506 23.03 45.85 3.46
CA VAL A 506 22.34 46.79 2.56
C VAL A 506 20.82 46.75 2.75
N ASP A 507 20.25 45.55 2.91
CA ASP A 507 18.81 45.39 3.12
C ASP A 507 18.52 44.11 3.94
N ALA A 508 18.46 44.28 5.26
CA ALA A 508 18.21 43.17 6.19
C ALA A 508 16.81 42.55 6.00
N GLU A 509 15.83 43.37 5.57
CA GLU A 509 14.46 42.91 5.35
C GLU A 509 14.38 42.00 4.12
N LYS A 510 15.00 42.39 3.00
CA LYS A 510 15.07 41.52 1.81
C LYS A 510 15.84 40.23 2.06
N ASN A 511 16.93 40.27 2.82
CA ASN A 511 17.65 39.04 3.17
C ASN A 511 16.79 38.10 4.01
N LYS A 512 16.02 38.64 4.97
CA LYS A 512 15.06 37.86 5.74
C LYS A 512 13.96 37.25 4.84
N GLN A 513 13.46 38.00 3.86
CA GLN A 513 12.48 37.48 2.89
C GLN A 513 13.06 36.35 2.04
N ILE A 514 14.30 36.48 1.56
CA ILE A 514 14.99 35.41 0.83
C ILE A 514 15.14 34.16 1.72
N GLU A 515 15.54 34.30 2.97
CA GLU A 515 15.67 33.18 3.90
C GLU A 515 14.31 32.48 4.15
N MET A 516 13.23 33.24 4.27
CA MET A 516 11.87 32.69 4.39
C MET A 516 11.45 31.94 3.12
N LEU A 517 11.78 32.46 1.93
CA LEU A 517 11.50 31.81 0.65
C LEU A 517 12.33 30.52 0.47
N ASP A 518 13.61 30.54 0.86
CA ASP A 518 14.48 29.35 0.81
C ASP A 518 13.95 28.24 1.71
N LYS A 519 13.48 28.58 2.91
CA LYS A 519 12.83 27.63 3.81
C LYS A 519 11.52 27.08 3.23
N ALA A 520 10.68 27.94 2.67
CA ALA A 520 9.43 27.51 2.03
C ALA A 520 9.69 26.62 0.81
N LEU A 521 10.73 26.91 0.02
CA LEU A 521 11.16 26.06 -1.09
C LEU A 521 11.65 24.69 -0.63
N LEU A 522 12.37 24.62 0.49
CA LEU A 522 12.80 23.34 1.06
C LEU A 522 11.58 22.49 1.46
N ASP A 523 10.63 23.07 2.19
CA ASP A 523 9.41 22.37 2.63
C ASP A 523 8.56 21.90 1.45
N LEU A 524 8.39 22.73 0.41
CA LEU A 524 7.66 22.37 -0.79
C LEU A 524 8.35 21.25 -1.60
N ASN A 525 9.68 21.25 -1.70
CA ASN A 525 10.41 20.19 -2.38
C ASN A 525 10.32 18.86 -1.61
N LEU A 526 10.36 18.89 -0.28
CA LEU A 526 10.14 17.69 0.54
C LEU A 526 8.74 17.09 0.30
N ASN A 527 7.70 17.94 0.33
CA ASN A 527 6.33 17.51 0.06
C ASN A 527 6.15 16.96 -1.37
N LYS A 528 6.83 17.57 -2.34
CA LYS A 528 6.87 17.08 -3.72
C LYS A 528 7.46 15.66 -3.81
N GLU A 529 8.58 15.40 -3.12
CA GLU A 529 9.20 14.07 -3.11
C GLU A 529 8.29 13.02 -2.48
N LEU A 530 7.61 13.36 -1.37
CA LEU A 530 6.64 12.48 -0.72
C LEU A 530 5.48 12.12 -1.65
N LEU A 531 4.87 13.11 -2.30
CA LEU A 531 3.78 12.87 -3.26
C LEU A 531 4.23 12.06 -4.47
N LEU A 532 5.43 12.30 -5.00
CA LEU A 532 5.96 11.51 -6.11
C LEU A 532 6.15 10.03 -5.72
N LYS A 533 6.55 9.78 -4.48
CA LYS A 533 6.67 8.43 -3.95
C LYS A 533 5.30 7.75 -3.85
N GLU A 534 4.32 8.43 -3.27
CA GLU A 534 2.95 7.89 -3.14
C GLU A 534 2.30 7.63 -4.51
N ILE A 535 2.45 8.55 -5.47
CA ILE A 535 1.96 8.37 -6.84
C ILE A 535 2.60 7.13 -7.48
N LYS A 536 3.91 6.93 -7.29
CA LYS A 536 4.62 5.74 -7.80
C LYS A 536 4.09 4.44 -7.18
N GLU A 537 3.85 4.43 -5.86
CA GLU A 537 3.27 3.28 -5.17
C GLU A 537 1.84 2.96 -5.70
N LYS A 538 1.04 3.99 -6.00
CA LYS A 538 -0.27 3.82 -6.64
C LYS A 538 -0.14 3.28 -8.06
N ASP A 539 0.82 3.74 -8.85
CA ASP A 539 1.07 3.22 -10.20
C ASP A 539 1.47 1.73 -10.20
N GLU A 540 2.32 1.34 -9.26
CA GLU A 540 2.69 -0.07 -9.07
C GLU A 540 1.48 -0.92 -8.66
N SER A 541 0.64 -0.41 -7.76
CA SER A 541 -0.60 -1.09 -7.31
C SER A 541 -1.61 -1.22 -8.46
N ILE A 542 -1.79 -0.18 -9.28
CA ILE A 542 -2.66 -0.20 -10.47
C ILE A 542 -2.13 -1.24 -11.46
N LYS A 543 -0.82 -1.28 -11.69
CA LYS A 543 -0.20 -2.26 -12.60
C LYS A 543 -0.49 -3.69 -12.12
N GLN A 544 -0.23 -3.99 -10.85
CA GLN A 544 -0.51 -5.32 -10.28
C GLN A 544 -1.97 -5.74 -10.45
N LYS A 545 -2.91 -4.81 -10.24
CA LYS A 545 -4.34 -5.10 -10.41
C LYS A 545 -4.75 -5.27 -11.88
N ASN A 546 -4.12 -4.56 -12.82
CA ASN A 546 -4.34 -4.81 -14.25
C ASN A 546 -3.79 -6.18 -14.66
N ASP A 547 -2.62 -6.58 -14.16
CA ASP A 547 -2.04 -7.90 -14.44
C ASP A 547 -2.94 -9.02 -13.88
N GLU A 548 -3.54 -8.81 -12.71
CA GLU A 548 -4.54 -9.70 -12.11
C GLU A 548 -5.82 -9.79 -12.97
N LEU A 549 -6.31 -8.66 -13.48
CA LEU A 549 -7.46 -8.60 -14.37
C LEU A 549 -7.21 -9.40 -15.66
N GLU A 550 -6.07 -9.20 -16.31
CA GLU A 550 -5.70 -9.92 -17.54
C GLU A 550 -5.61 -11.44 -17.29
N ARG A 551 -5.08 -11.85 -16.13
CA ARG A 551 -5.03 -13.26 -15.74
C ARG A 551 -6.43 -13.86 -15.59
N LEU A 552 -7.34 -13.17 -14.89
CA LEU A 552 -8.72 -13.63 -14.69
C LEU A 552 -9.48 -13.72 -16.02
N GLU A 553 -9.33 -12.74 -16.92
CA GLU A 553 -9.94 -12.78 -18.24
C GLU A 553 -9.42 -13.96 -19.08
N LYS A 554 -8.12 -14.26 -19.00
CA LYS A 554 -7.53 -15.42 -19.68
C LYS A 554 -8.03 -16.74 -19.11
N GLU A 555 -8.18 -16.83 -17.79
CA GLU A 555 -8.71 -18.02 -17.12
C GLU A 555 -10.18 -18.27 -17.50
N LEU A 556 -11.00 -17.23 -17.49
CA LEU A 556 -12.39 -17.28 -17.97
C LEU A 556 -12.48 -17.78 -19.41
N ASN A 557 -11.69 -17.20 -20.33
CA ASN A 557 -11.66 -17.64 -21.72
C ASN A 557 -11.22 -19.11 -21.86
N THR A 558 -10.26 -19.55 -21.04
CA THR A 558 -9.79 -20.94 -21.04
C THR A 558 -10.89 -21.90 -20.56
N GLN A 559 -11.61 -21.54 -19.48
CA GLN A 559 -12.73 -22.32 -18.96
C GLN A 559 -13.87 -22.42 -19.98
N GLN A 560 -14.24 -21.32 -20.62
CA GLN A 560 -15.25 -21.30 -21.68
C GLN A 560 -14.85 -22.20 -22.87
N ASN A 561 -13.61 -22.11 -23.34
CA ASN A 561 -13.12 -22.96 -24.42
C ASN A 561 -13.14 -24.45 -24.05
N ASN A 562 -12.82 -24.80 -22.80
CA ASN A 562 -12.88 -26.18 -22.33
C ASN A 562 -14.31 -26.72 -22.32
N ILE A 563 -15.28 -25.92 -21.89
CA ILE A 563 -16.71 -26.27 -21.97
C ILE A 563 -17.12 -26.45 -23.43
N GLU A 564 -16.80 -25.50 -24.30
CA GLU A 564 -17.18 -25.57 -25.72
C GLU A 564 -16.65 -26.84 -26.38
N ASN A 565 -15.40 -27.21 -26.09
CA ASN A 565 -14.78 -28.44 -26.57
C ASN A 565 -15.49 -29.70 -26.03
N LEU A 566 -15.76 -29.76 -24.72
CA LEU A 566 -16.43 -30.89 -24.08
C LEU A 566 -17.82 -31.14 -24.69
N PHE A 567 -18.62 -30.08 -24.84
CA PHE A 567 -19.97 -30.18 -25.40
C PHE A 567 -19.97 -30.49 -26.90
N THR A 568 -18.97 -30.00 -27.64
CA THR A 568 -18.76 -30.39 -29.04
C THR A 568 -18.46 -31.89 -29.16
N GLU A 569 -17.64 -32.45 -28.27
CA GLU A 569 -17.33 -33.87 -28.24
C GLU A 569 -18.57 -34.72 -27.86
N LEU A 570 -19.37 -34.27 -26.90
CA LEU A 570 -20.65 -34.90 -26.54
C LEU A 570 -21.62 -34.94 -27.73
N GLN A 571 -21.79 -33.84 -28.46
CA GLN A 571 -22.64 -33.80 -29.64
C GLN A 571 -22.14 -34.73 -30.75
N LYS A 572 -20.82 -34.82 -30.93
CA LYS A 572 -20.20 -35.76 -31.89
C LYS A 572 -20.50 -37.22 -31.52
N ASN A 573 -20.37 -37.57 -30.24
CA ASN A 573 -20.68 -38.91 -29.74
C ASN A 573 -22.18 -39.23 -29.88
N LEU A 574 -23.06 -38.29 -29.53
CA LEU A 574 -24.51 -38.42 -29.71
C LEU A 574 -24.87 -38.68 -31.18
N LYS A 575 -24.25 -37.92 -32.09
CA LYS A 575 -24.46 -38.07 -33.53
C LYS A 575 -23.99 -39.44 -34.03
N ALA A 576 -22.85 -39.93 -33.55
CA ALA A 576 -22.36 -41.26 -33.92
C ALA A 576 -23.34 -42.38 -33.51
N ILE A 577 -23.92 -42.29 -32.30
CA ILE A 577 -24.93 -43.25 -31.82
C ILE A 577 -26.19 -43.18 -32.70
N TYR A 578 -26.68 -41.98 -32.97
CA TYR A 578 -27.82 -41.78 -33.86
C TYR A 578 -27.58 -42.36 -35.27
N ASP A 579 -26.41 -42.08 -35.86
CA ASP A 579 -26.07 -42.56 -37.20
C ASP A 579 -25.94 -44.11 -37.23
N ASP A 580 -25.42 -44.76 -36.17
CA ASP A 580 -25.40 -46.23 -36.04
C ASP A 580 -26.82 -46.82 -35.99
N PHE A 581 -27.69 -46.29 -35.12
CA PHE A 581 -29.07 -46.75 -35.00
C PHE A 581 -29.85 -46.57 -36.31
N MET A 582 -29.71 -45.43 -36.98
CA MET A 582 -30.32 -45.17 -38.28
C MET A 582 -29.82 -46.13 -39.37
N THR A 583 -28.53 -46.45 -39.36
CA THR A 583 -27.93 -47.43 -40.30
C THR A 583 -28.50 -48.83 -40.06
N ARG A 584 -28.62 -49.26 -38.80
CA ARG A 584 -29.16 -50.57 -38.41
C ARG A 584 -30.67 -50.69 -38.66
N ILE A 585 -31.42 -49.58 -38.59
CA ILE A 585 -32.85 -49.51 -38.98
C ILE A 585 -33.02 -49.63 -40.49
N THR A 586 -32.22 -48.87 -41.24
CA THR A 586 -32.29 -48.84 -42.71
C THR A 586 -31.93 -50.21 -43.30
N SER A 587 -30.92 -50.87 -42.74
CA SER A 587 -30.52 -52.24 -43.12
C SER A 587 -31.49 -53.33 -42.64
N GLY A 588 -32.44 -53.01 -41.74
CA GLY A 588 -33.37 -53.98 -41.15
C GLY A 588 -32.77 -54.87 -40.06
N LYS A 589 -31.45 -54.82 -39.83
CA LYS A 589 -30.71 -55.68 -38.91
C LYS A 589 -31.12 -55.50 -37.44
N ILE A 590 -31.43 -54.27 -37.03
CA ILE A 590 -31.82 -53.98 -35.62
C ILE A 590 -33.14 -54.65 -35.24
N PHE A 591 -34.06 -54.78 -36.19
CA PHE A 591 -35.36 -55.41 -35.97
C PHE A 591 -35.17 -56.90 -35.72
N THR A 592 -34.41 -57.55 -36.59
CA THR A 592 -34.13 -58.98 -36.46
C THR A 592 -33.45 -59.28 -35.13
N ASP A 593 -32.41 -58.53 -34.76
CA ASP A 593 -31.62 -58.80 -33.55
C ASP A 593 -32.42 -58.52 -32.25
N GLU A 594 -33.13 -57.39 -32.17
CA GLU A 594 -33.85 -56.99 -30.95
C GLU A 594 -35.17 -57.77 -30.76
N ILE A 595 -35.90 -58.03 -31.87
CA ILE A 595 -37.11 -58.87 -31.85
C ILE A 595 -36.71 -60.32 -31.51
N LEU A 596 -35.66 -60.85 -32.13
CA LEU A 596 -35.16 -62.19 -31.83
C LEU A 596 -34.78 -62.30 -30.36
N ASN A 597 -33.97 -61.38 -29.84
CA ASN A 597 -33.54 -61.45 -28.45
C ASN A 597 -34.73 -61.39 -27.47
N SER A 598 -35.72 -60.54 -27.74
CA SER A 598 -36.93 -60.41 -26.90
C SER A 598 -37.82 -61.64 -26.95
N VAL A 599 -38.14 -62.12 -28.16
CA VAL A 599 -39.00 -63.29 -28.38
C VAL A 599 -38.33 -64.56 -27.86
N SER A 600 -37.06 -64.76 -28.19
CA SER A 600 -36.26 -65.90 -27.71
C SER A 600 -36.15 -65.93 -26.19
N THR A 601 -35.99 -64.76 -25.55
CA THR A 601 -35.95 -64.67 -24.09
C THR A 601 -37.31 -65.03 -23.48
N ALA A 602 -38.41 -64.50 -24.02
CA ALA A 602 -39.76 -64.81 -23.54
C ALA A 602 -40.09 -66.30 -23.69
N TYR A 603 -39.81 -66.89 -24.86
CA TYR A 603 -39.98 -68.32 -25.12
C TYR A 603 -39.14 -69.18 -24.17
N LYS A 604 -37.86 -68.86 -24.01
CA LYS A 604 -36.96 -69.54 -23.06
C LYS A 604 -37.50 -69.49 -21.63
N THR A 605 -37.93 -68.32 -21.17
CA THR A 605 -38.47 -68.13 -19.82
C THR A 605 -39.69 -69.01 -19.59
N GLY A 606 -40.67 -69.00 -20.51
CA GLY A 606 -41.84 -69.87 -20.40
C GLY A 606 -41.50 -71.36 -20.43
N TYR A 607 -40.53 -71.76 -21.26
CA TYR A 607 -40.09 -73.14 -21.35
C TYR A 607 -39.44 -73.66 -20.06
N ILE A 608 -38.63 -72.80 -19.41
CA ILE A 608 -37.99 -73.09 -18.12
C ILE A 608 -39.02 -73.12 -16.98
N GLU A 609 -40.02 -72.24 -17.03
CA GLU A 609 -41.05 -72.06 -16.00
C GLU A 609 -41.84 -73.34 -15.69
N TYR A 610 -42.03 -74.23 -16.68
CA TYR A 610 -42.72 -75.52 -16.50
C TYR A 610 -41.82 -76.65 -15.96
N LEU A 611 -40.50 -76.57 -16.08
CA LEU A 611 -39.59 -77.67 -15.71
C LEU A 611 -39.71 -78.15 -14.25
N PRO A 612 -39.94 -77.27 -13.24
CA PRO A 612 -40.16 -77.69 -11.86
C PRO A 612 -41.41 -78.55 -11.64
N GLU A 613 -42.38 -78.53 -12.55
CA GLU A 613 -43.57 -79.39 -12.49
C GLU A 613 -43.27 -80.85 -12.88
N LEU A 614 -42.15 -81.09 -13.59
CA LEU A 614 -41.77 -82.41 -14.13
C LEU A 614 -40.59 -83.05 -13.39
N TYR A 615 -39.67 -82.25 -12.87
CA TYR A 615 -38.34 -82.71 -12.45
C TYR A 615 -37.94 -82.17 -11.08
N ALA A 616 -37.11 -82.94 -10.38
CA ALA A 616 -36.47 -82.48 -9.15
C ALA A 616 -35.45 -81.37 -9.42
N GLU A 617 -35.22 -80.51 -8.43
CA GLU A 617 -34.42 -79.27 -8.53
C GLU A 617 -33.05 -79.44 -9.22
N LYS A 618 -32.33 -80.53 -8.93
CA LYS A 618 -31.02 -80.83 -9.54
C LYS A 618 -31.11 -81.10 -11.05
N GLU A 619 -32.17 -81.76 -11.49
CA GLU A 619 -32.42 -82.07 -12.90
C GLU A 619 -32.94 -80.83 -13.65
N VAL A 620 -33.78 -80.02 -13.01
CA VAL A 620 -34.18 -78.70 -13.53
C VAL A 620 -32.94 -77.84 -13.80
N ALA A 621 -32.03 -77.73 -12.84
CA ALA A 621 -30.81 -76.93 -13.00
C ALA A 621 -29.90 -77.43 -14.14
N ASN A 622 -29.84 -78.74 -14.38
CA ASN A 622 -29.08 -79.31 -15.51
C ASN A 622 -29.74 -78.97 -16.85
N ARG A 623 -31.07 -79.05 -16.94
CA ARG A 623 -31.84 -78.73 -18.15
C ARG A 623 -31.82 -77.25 -18.48
N VAL A 624 -31.93 -76.38 -17.47
CA VAL A 624 -31.75 -74.93 -17.63
C VAL A 624 -30.37 -74.62 -18.21
N ARG A 625 -29.29 -75.21 -17.67
CA ARG A 625 -27.93 -75.03 -18.22
C ARG A 625 -27.81 -75.51 -19.68
N ALA A 626 -28.46 -76.61 -20.04
CA ALA A 626 -28.47 -77.12 -21.42
C ALA A 626 -29.26 -76.21 -22.37
N ILE A 627 -30.41 -75.68 -21.93
CA ILE A 627 -31.20 -74.68 -22.66
C ILE A 627 -30.40 -73.39 -22.86
N GLU A 628 -29.69 -72.91 -21.84
CA GLU A 628 -28.81 -71.74 -21.96
C GLU A 628 -27.67 -71.94 -22.96
N GLN A 629 -27.05 -73.13 -22.97
CA GLN A 629 -26.05 -73.52 -23.95
C GLN A 629 -26.60 -73.50 -25.39
N VAL A 630 -27.84 -73.96 -25.61
CA VAL A 630 -28.49 -73.90 -26.93
C VAL A 630 -28.65 -72.45 -27.40
N VAL A 631 -29.06 -71.55 -26.49
CA VAL A 631 -29.21 -70.12 -26.81
C VAL A 631 -27.87 -69.45 -27.12
N ILE A 632 -26.80 -69.80 -26.39
CA ILE A 632 -25.45 -69.25 -26.60
C ILE A 632 -24.84 -69.72 -27.91
N ASN A 633 -24.97 -71.01 -28.25
CA ASN A 633 -24.40 -71.59 -29.47
C ASN A 633 -25.14 -71.15 -30.76
N ASN A 634 -26.34 -70.57 -30.61
CA ASN A 634 -27.18 -70.09 -31.71
C ASN A 634 -27.35 -68.56 -31.74
N ARG A 635 -26.60 -67.79 -30.93
CA ARG A 635 -26.42 -66.34 -31.10
C ARG A 635 -25.41 -66.08 -32.21
#